data_AF-A0A7H8SGF7-F1
#
_entry.id   AF-A0A7H8SGF7-F1
#
_cell.length_a   1.000
_cell.length_b   1.000
_cell.length_c   1.000
_cell.angle_alpha   90.00
_cell.angle_beta   90.00
_cell.angle_gamma   90.00
#
_symmetry.space_group_name_H-M   'P 1'
#
loop_
_entity.id
_entity.type
_entity.pdbx_description
1 polymer ?
#
loop_
_entity_poly.entity_id
_entity_poly.type
_entity_poly.pdbx_seq_one_letter_code
_entity_poly.pdbx_strand_id
1 'polypeptide(L)'
;MENAELERYSVADVVQLSLYSSLAKHIINTDTLIQKYNGIELSTMVSNFQNYDNELLVLQRKQIACNASSVDVPVGIAYGRVSDLTEYSLIAKEVSKKTRHIPIRSLLERAPKSIQALKPCFMMSPMSVAQYLKPGLFDFDLVVMDEASQILPEDAIGALARGKSAIIVGDPKQLPPTSFFSTSVNFDDANEDELVGVEDAESILDSVSMFKKRRLRWHYRSRHQSLIAFSNKYFYDSDLVLFPSPIQSSPELGIRYKKASGIFDSGRNYKEAQSVVDEVCELILQDKEESIGIVAMNSQQRDEIESQLELRLSKDSRLQDLYDKKMKSHEPVFVKNLENVQGDERDVIVISMTYGPSQVGGKVFQRFGPINQSSGWRRLNVLFTRSKKRMHVISSMNSSDILSSESSSKGVTALKAFLRYCETGFLHEEKVTGKAPDSDFEIAVIKALEKHGYECEPQLGVAGYFLDLAVKNPANPGEYLLAVECDGATYHSAKSSRDRDRLRQQILESLGWNIHRIWSTDWFKNSQEQMQILLEKLRVLKPAVDIQDTINTQITRPTSINIEKQYLLEFETENESHDNIIEIIEAGDLVRYLDSRHPEKIMNVKISNNLNNFQEGITHVNSPLGQALMGLTIDDSTTLSLPSGDVKITVKEIIKS
;
A
#
# COMPACT_ATOMS: atom_id res chain seq x y z
N MET A 1 -17.81 -51.76 -33.87
CA MET A 1 -17.74 -50.46 -33.17
C MET A 1 -17.63 -50.74 -31.68
N GLU A 2 -16.53 -51.40 -31.33
CA GLU A 2 -16.00 -51.50 -29.97
C GLU A 2 -15.07 -50.29 -29.79
N ASN A 3 -14.92 -49.80 -28.57
CA ASN A 3 -14.16 -48.62 -28.13
C ASN A 3 -14.91 -47.30 -28.14
N ALA A 4 -15.85 -47.18 -27.20
CA ALA A 4 -16.03 -45.94 -26.46
C ALA A 4 -15.95 -46.29 -24.97
N GLU A 5 -14.80 -46.04 -24.36
CA GLU A 5 -14.65 -46.10 -22.90
C GLU A 5 -15.52 -44.99 -22.29
N LEU A 6 -16.76 -45.33 -21.96
CA LEU A 6 -17.55 -44.58 -20.99
C LEU A 6 -16.90 -44.82 -19.62
N GLU A 7 -16.17 -43.85 -19.12
CA GLU A 7 -15.71 -43.81 -17.73
C GLU A 7 -16.91 -44.13 -16.81
N ARG A 8 -16.73 -45.17 -15.99
CA ARG A 8 -17.78 -45.81 -15.19
C ARG A 8 -18.28 -44.89 -14.07
N TYR A 9 -19.28 -44.06 -14.34
CA TYR A 9 -20.17 -43.57 -13.28
C TYR A 9 -21.03 -44.75 -12.81
N SER A 10 -21.09 -45.01 -11.50
CA SER A 10 -21.98 -46.05 -11.01
C SER A 10 -23.43 -45.62 -11.21
N VAL A 11 -24.35 -46.56 -11.43
CA VAL A 11 -25.79 -46.25 -11.50
C VAL A 11 -26.26 -45.51 -10.24
N ALA A 12 -25.64 -45.80 -9.10
CA ALA A 12 -25.92 -45.11 -7.84
C ALA A 12 -25.55 -43.61 -7.91
N ASP A 13 -24.42 -43.24 -8.53
CA ASP A 13 -24.00 -41.84 -8.67
C ASP A 13 -24.96 -41.06 -9.58
N VAL A 14 -25.41 -41.68 -10.67
CA VAL A 14 -26.39 -41.07 -11.60
C VAL A 14 -27.73 -40.84 -10.90
N VAL A 15 -28.20 -41.81 -10.10
CA VAL A 15 -29.43 -41.69 -9.32
C VAL A 15 -29.31 -40.61 -8.24
N GLN A 16 -28.18 -40.58 -7.51
CA GLN A 16 -27.93 -39.53 -6.52
C GLN A 16 -27.87 -38.14 -7.15
N LEU A 17 -27.16 -37.98 -8.26
CA LEU A 17 -27.09 -36.71 -8.99
C LEU A 17 -28.48 -36.25 -9.44
N SER A 18 -29.29 -37.17 -9.98
CA SER A 18 -30.66 -36.87 -10.42
C SER A 18 -31.56 -36.45 -9.25
N LEU A 19 -31.48 -37.17 -8.12
CA LEU A 19 -32.23 -36.86 -6.91
C LEU A 19 -31.84 -35.49 -6.34
N TYR A 20 -30.55 -35.23 -6.13
CA TYR A 20 -30.07 -33.96 -5.59
C TYR A 20 -30.35 -32.79 -6.53
N SER A 21 -30.20 -32.98 -7.84
CA SER A 21 -30.55 -31.95 -8.84
C SER A 21 -32.04 -31.63 -8.83
N SER A 22 -32.89 -32.64 -8.65
CA SER A 22 -34.35 -32.45 -8.54
C SER A 22 -34.73 -31.72 -7.26
N LEU A 23 -34.12 -32.09 -6.13
CA LEU A 23 -34.32 -31.42 -4.84
C LEU A 23 -33.84 -29.96 -4.89
N ALA A 24 -32.66 -29.69 -5.44
CA ALA A 24 -32.13 -28.34 -5.61
C ALA A 24 -33.06 -27.48 -6.48
N LYS A 25 -33.52 -28.00 -7.62
CA LYS A 25 -34.50 -27.32 -8.48
C LYS A 25 -35.82 -27.05 -7.75
N HIS A 26 -36.30 -28.02 -6.97
CA HIS A 26 -37.50 -27.84 -6.17
C HIS A 26 -37.33 -26.71 -5.17
N ILE A 27 -36.26 -26.72 -4.37
CA ILE A 27 -35.95 -25.68 -3.37
C ILE A 27 -35.84 -24.30 -4.03
N ILE A 28 -35.07 -24.18 -5.12
CA ILE A 28 -34.90 -22.92 -5.87
C ILE A 28 -36.24 -22.38 -6.39
N ASN A 29 -37.17 -23.27 -6.79
CA ASN A 29 -38.47 -22.89 -7.32
C ASN A 29 -39.53 -22.63 -6.23
N THR A 30 -39.39 -23.21 -5.04
CA THR A 30 -40.34 -23.02 -3.93
C THR A 30 -39.94 -21.89 -2.99
N ASP A 31 -38.65 -21.64 -2.84
CA ASP A 31 -38.16 -20.59 -1.96
C ASP A 31 -38.21 -19.22 -2.66
N THR A 32 -39.15 -18.40 -2.20
CA THR A 32 -39.38 -17.06 -2.75
C THR A 32 -38.16 -16.14 -2.67
N LEU A 33 -37.25 -16.32 -1.70
CA LEU A 33 -36.06 -15.50 -1.57
C LEU A 33 -34.98 -15.90 -2.59
N ILE A 34 -34.77 -17.19 -2.79
CA ILE A 34 -33.79 -17.72 -3.75
C ILE A 34 -34.26 -17.48 -5.20
N GLN A 35 -35.57 -17.54 -5.43
CA GLN A 35 -36.15 -17.27 -6.73
C GLN A 35 -36.06 -15.78 -7.12
N LYS A 36 -36.21 -14.89 -6.13
CA LYS A 36 -36.33 -13.45 -6.36
C LYS A 36 -35.03 -12.79 -6.82
N TYR A 37 -33.88 -13.32 -6.44
CA TYR A 37 -32.59 -12.72 -6.74
C TYR A 37 -31.77 -13.63 -7.66
N ASN A 38 -31.33 -13.11 -8.80
CA ASN A 38 -30.25 -13.72 -9.58
C ASN A 38 -28.92 -13.02 -9.28
N GLY A 39 -27.78 -13.64 -9.57
CA GLY A 39 -26.48 -13.06 -9.24
C GLY A 39 -26.12 -11.83 -10.08
N ILE A 40 -26.77 -11.61 -11.24
CA ILE A 40 -26.65 -10.34 -11.97
C ILE A 40 -27.27 -9.20 -11.15
N GLU A 41 -28.48 -9.40 -10.62
CA GLU A 41 -29.16 -8.45 -9.74
C GLU A 41 -28.39 -8.24 -8.45
N LEU A 42 -27.87 -9.29 -7.82
CA LEU A 42 -27.03 -9.16 -6.62
C LEU A 42 -25.76 -8.37 -6.90
N SER A 43 -25.07 -8.67 -8.00
CA SER A 43 -23.88 -7.92 -8.42
C SER A 43 -24.21 -6.45 -8.72
N THR A 44 -25.36 -6.20 -9.35
CA THR A 44 -25.86 -4.84 -9.62
C THR A 44 -26.20 -4.11 -8.32
N MET A 45 -26.82 -4.78 -7.35
CA MET A 45 -27.10 -4.23 -6.03
C MET A 45 -25.83 -3.89 -5.26
N VAL A 46 -24.82 -4.77 -5.31
CA VAL A 46 -23.50 -4.53 -4.71
C VAL A 46 -22.83 -3.31 -5.35
N SER A 47 -22.81 -3.23 -6.68
CA SER A 47 -22.24 -2.09 -7.41
C SER A 47 -22.98 -0.78 -7.10
N ASN A 48 -24.31 -0.80 -7.12
CA ASN A 48 -25.13 0.35 -6.73
C ASN A 48 -24.87 0.77 -5.28
N PHE A 49 -24.77 -0.18 -4.35
CA PHE A 49 -24.44 0.10 -2.96
C PHE A 49 -23.05 0.76 -2.84
N GLN A 50 -22.03 0.24 -3.52
CA GLN A 50 -20.69 0.84 -3.53
C GLN A 50 -20.73 2.28 -4.06
N ASN A 51 -21.45 2.51 -5.17
CA ASN A 51 -21.63 3.83 -5.78
C ASN A 51 -22.34 4.79 -4.82
N TYR A 52 -23.47 4.39 -4.25
CA TYR A 52 -24.23 5.21 -3.31
C TYR A 52 -23.47 5.48 -2.01
N ASP A 53 -22.72 4.50 -1.49
CA ASP A 53 -21.93 4.71 -0.27
C ASP A 53 -20.77 5.68 -0.51
N ASN A 54 -20.16 5.66 -1.71
CA ASN A 54 -19.15 6.63 -2.11
C ASN A 54 -19.75 8.03 -2.35
N GLU A 55 -20.90 8.10 -3.01
CA GLU A 55 -21.63 9.35 -3.23
C GLU A 55 -22.06 9.97 -1.90
N LEU A 56 -22.56 9.14 -0.97
CA LEU A 56 -22.94 9.55 0.38
C LEU A 56 -21.76 10.17 1.12
N LEU A 57 -20.55 9.61 1.01
CA LEU A 57 -19.35 10.22 1.61
C LEU A 57 -19.10 11.64 1.07
N VAL A 58 -19.28 11.84 -0.24
CA VAL A 58 -19.09 13.16 -0.87
C VAL A 58 -20.20 14.13 -0.44
N LEU A 59 -21.45 13.69 -0.44
CA LEU A 59 -22.59 14.48 0.00
C LEU A 59 -22.49 14.86 1.48
N GLN A 60 -22.04 13.94 2.33
CA GLN A 60 -21.80 14.21 3.75
C GLN A 60 -20.73 15.29 3.95
N ARG A 61 -19.64 15.26 3.18
CA ARG A 61 -18.62 16.33 3.22
C ARG A 61 -19.23 17.69 2.85
N LYS A 62 -20.06 17.74 1.80
CA LYS A 62 -20.78 18.95 1.38
C LYS A 62 -21.77 19.42 2.45
N GLN A 63 -22.51 18.51 3.07
CA GLN A 63 -23.45 18.82 4.14
C GLN A 63 -22.73 19.40 5.35
N ILE A 64 -21.60 18.80 5.76
CA ILE A 64 -20.77 19.31 6.86
C ILE A 64 -20.26 20.72 6.52
N ALA A 65 -19.77 20.94 5.30
CA ALA A 65 -19.33 22.25 4.85
C ALA A 65 -20.46 23.29 4.85
N CYS A 66 -21.66 22.90 4.41
CA CYS A 66 -22.85 23.76 4.42
C CYS A 66 -23.30 24.10 5.85
N ASN A 67 -23.31 23.12 6.75
CA ASN A 67 -23.61 23.33 8.16
C ASN A 67 -22.60 24.30 8.79
N ALA A 68 -21.30 24.12 8.50
CA ALA A 68 -20.25 25.00 8.99
C ALA A 68 -20.37 26.42 8.41
N SER A 69 -20.72 26.59 7.13
CA SER A 69 -20.91 27.91 6.51
C SER A 69 -22.17 28.62 6.99
N SER A 70 -23.13 27.89 7.56
CA SER A 70 -24.38 28.46 8.09
C SER A 70 -24.25 29.00 9.51
N VAL A 71 -23.09 28.82 10.15
CA VAL A 71 -22.81 29.37 11.48
C VAL A 71 -22.66 30.88 11.39
N ASP A 72 -23.42 31.61 12.20
CA ASP A 72 -23.34 33.07 12.26
C ASP A 72 -21.96 33.50 12.80
N VAL A 73 -21.32 34.41 12.07
CA VAL A 73 -19.98 34.92 12.42
C VAL A 73 -20.15 36.27 13.08
N PRO A 74 -19.88 36.39 14.40
CA PRO A 74 -20.11 37.64 15.11
C PRO A 74 -19.22 38.75 14.55
N VAL A 75 -19.81 39.92 14.29
CA VAL A 75 -19.07 41.05 13.71
C VAL A 75 -18.11 41.69 14.72
N GLY A 76 -18.49 41.66 16.01
CA GLY A 76 -17.77 42.34 17.10
C GLY A 76 -17.85 43.85 17.02
N ILE A 77 -16.88 44.51 17.66
CA ILE A 77 -16.74 45.97 17.64
C ILE A 77 -16.07 46.36 16.31
N ALA A 78 -16.81 47.09 15.48
CA ALA A 78 -16.38 47.54 14.16
C ALA A 78 -15.94 49.01 14.10
N TYR A 79 -16.09 49.75 15.21
CA TYR A 79 -15.84 51.19 15.29
C TYR A 79 -14.78 51.53 16.34
N GLY A 80 -14.16 52.70 16.24
CA GLY A 80 -13.13 53.16 17.17
C GLY A 80 -11.70 52.97 16.64
N ARG A 81 -10.71 52.92 17.54
CA ARG A 81 -9.32 52.71 17.17
C ARG A 81 -9.11 51.25 16.75
N VAL A 82 -8.05 50.98 16.00
CA VAL A 82 -7.68 49.60 15.58
C VAL A 82 -7.46 48.67 16.79
N SER A 83 -7.06 49.23 17.94
CA SER A 83 -6.95 48.53 19.22
C SER A 83 -8.29 48.02 19.76
N ASP A 84 -9.39 48.64 19.35
CA ASP A 84 -10.72 48.42 19.92
C ASP A 84 -11.52 47.42 19.09
N LEU A 85 -11.07 47.13 17.86
CA LEU A 85 -11.71 46.16 16.98
C LEU A 85 -11.69 44.75 17.58
N THR A 86 -12.78 43.99 17.44
CA THR A 86 -12.88 42.60 17.92
C THR A 86 -13.55 41.70 16.89
N GLU A 87 -13.47 40.38 17.10
CA GLU A 87 -14.18 39.36 16.31
C GLU A 87 -13.91 39.52 14.80
N TYR A 88 -14.93 39.39 13.94
CA TYR A 88 -14.74 39.42 12.48
C TYR A 88 -14.16 40.74 11.98
N SER A 89 -14.52 41.87 12.59
CA SER A 89 -14.01 43.19 12.19
C SER A 89 -12.48 43.29 12.35
N LEU A 90 -11.95 42.70 13.42
CA LEU A 90 -10.51 42.58 13.62
C LEU A 90 -9.87 41.66 12.57
N ILE A 91 -10.46 40.48 12.33
CA ILE A 91 -9.95 39.50 11.36
C ILE A 91 -9.88 40.11 9.96
N ALA A 92 -10.96 40.73 9.49
CA ALA A 92 -11.02 41.39 8.19
C ALA A 92 -9.94 42.47 8.04
N LYS A 93 -9.67 43.22 9.12
CA LYS A 93 -8.60 44.22 9.14
C LYS A 93 -7.22 43.56 9.04
N GLU A 94 -6.95 42.51 9.80
CA GLU A 94 -5.66 41.82 9.78
C GLU A 94 -5.38 41.14 8.43
N VAL A 95 -6.38 40.57 7.78
CA VAL A 95 -6.27 39.95 6.45
C VAL A 95 -5.92 40.97 5.37
N SER A 96 -6.38 42.22 5.50
CA SER A 96 -6.06 43.29 4.54
C SER A 96 -4.62 43.81 4.64
N LYS A 97 -3.87 43.47 5.69
CA LYS A 97 -2.49 43.91 5.89
C LYS A 97 -1.52 43.05 5.09
N LYS A 98 -0.44 43.68 4.62
CA LYS A 98 0.71 42.98 4.00
C LYS A 98 1.83 42.66 5.01
N THR A 99 1.95 43.44 6.07
CA THR A 99 2.98 43.32 7.11
C THR A 99 2.45 43.85 8.45
N ARG A 100 3.19 43.60 9.55
CA ARG A 100 2.84 44.05 10.92
C ARG A 100 1.46 43.54 11.39
N HIS A 101 1.24 42.25 11.24
CA HIS A 101 0.10 41.57 11.84
C HIS A 101 0.21 41.56 13.36
N ILE A 102 -0.93 41.54 14.05
CA ILE A 102 -0.93 41.33 15.50
C ILE A 102 -0.47 39.91 15.85
N PRO A 103 0.10 39.69 17.05
CA PRO A 103 0.44 38.34 17.50
C PRO A 103 -0.78 37.42 17.53
N ILE A 104 -0.62 36.15 17.14
CA ILE A 104 -1.69 35.13 17.08
C ILE A 104 -2.44 35.02 18.42
N ARG A 105 -1.70 35.07 19.54
CA ARG A 105 -2.31 35.05 20.88
C ARG A 105 -3.29 36.20 21.10
N SER A 106 -2.94 37.41 20.69
CA SER A 106 -3.83 38.58 20.82
C SER A 106 -5.05 38.45 19.90
N LEU A 107 -4.86 37.89 18.69
CA LEU A 107 -5.95 37.64 17.75
C LEU A 107 -6.96 36.64 18.35
N LEU A 108 -6.49 35.51 18.90
CA LEU A 108 -7.33 34.49 19.52
C LEU A 108 -8.04 35.00 20.79
N GLU A 109 -7.44 35.92 21.53
CA GLU A 109 -8.07 36.54 22.69
C GLU A 109 -9.14 37.58 22.32
N ARG A 110 -8.97 38.32 21.20
CA ARG A 110 -9.87 39.41 20.77
C ARG A 110 -10.95 38.99 19.78
N ALA A 111 -10.78 37.86 19.11
CA ALA A 111 -11.73 37.34 18.12
C ALA A 111 -12.07 35.85 18.29
N PRO A 112 -12.26 35.33 19.53
CA PRO A 112 -12.40 33.89 19.76
C PRO A 112 -13.64 33.31 19.06
N LYS A 113 -14.78 34.01 19.10
CA LYS A 113 -16.05 33.49 18.59
C LYS A 113 -16.08 33.48 17.07
N SER A 114 -15.58 34.53 16.41
CA SER A 114 -15.48 34.54 14.95
C SER A 114 -14.50 33.51 14.43
N ILE A 115 -13.35 33.34 15.10
CA ILE A 115 -12.39 32.31 14.69
C ILE A 115 -13.02 30.94 14.81
N GLN A 116 -13.69 30.65 15.93
CA GLN A 116 -14.35 29.36 16.12
C GLN A 116 -15.50 29.13 15.13
N ALA A 117 -16.27 30.16 14.78
CA ALA A 117 -17.30 30.06 13.75
C ALA A 117 -16.73 29.80 12.35
N LEU A 118 -15.65 30.50 11.97
CA LEU A 118 -14.98 30.35 10.66
C LEU A 118 -14.15 29.06 10.55
N LYS A 119 -13.61 28.59 11.68
CA LYS A 119 -12.69 27.45 11.79
C LYS A 119 -13.09 26.60 13.01
N PRO A 120 -14.16 25.79 12.93
CA PRO A 120 -14.68 25.05 14.08
C PRO A 120 -13.77 23.91 14.55
N CYS A 121 -12.87 23.42 13.70
CA CYS A 121 -11.90 22.37 14.03
C CYS A 121 -10.51 22.97 14.20
N PHE A 122 -9.90 22.77 15.37
CA PHE A 122 -8.57 23.24 15.72
C PHE A 122 -7.61 22.05 15.76
N MET A 123 -6.48 22.16 15.05
CA MET A 123 -5.41 21.17 15.07
C MET A 123 -4.17 21.80 15.72
N MET A 124 -3.86 21.40 16.95
CA MET A 124 -2.84 22.04 17.77
C MET A 124 -2.16 21.00 18.66
N SER A 125 -0.85 21.17 18.92
CA SER A 125 -0.17 20.40 19.97
C SER A 125 -0.66 20.81 21.36
N PRO A 126 -0.54 19.94 22.39
CA PRO A 126 -0.94 20.28 23.76
C PRO A 126 -0.29 21.58 24.29
N MET A 127 1.00 21.78 23.99
CA MET A 127 1.72 23.01 24.31
C MET A 127 1.10 24.25 23.65
N SER A 128 0.73 24.14 22.37
CA SER A 128 0.09 25.23 21.63
C SER A 128 -1.29 25.58 22.21
N VAL A 129 -2.05 24.56 22.65
CA VAL A 129 -3.33 24.77 23.33
C VAL A 129 -3.13 25.58 24.62
N ALA A 130 -2.14 25.22 25.44
CA ALA A 130 -1.82 25.93 26.68
C ALA A 130 -1.36 27.38 26.42
N GLN A 131 -0.57 27.60 25.36
CA GLN A 131 -0.01 28.90 25.02
C GLN A 131 -1.03 29.88 24.43
N TYR A 132 -1.94 29.40 23.57
CA TYR A 132 -2.75 30.25 22.72
C TYR A 132 -4.24 30.29 23.08
N LEU A 133 -4.80 29.21 23.62
CA LEU A 133 -6.22 29.17 23.95
C LEU A 133 -6.39 29.58 25.40
N LYS A 134 -6.94 30.76 25.67
CA LYS A 134 -7.24 31.18 27.06
C LYS A 134 -8.45 30.42 27.60
N PRO A 135 -8.45 29.93 28.86
CA PRO A 135 -9.61 29.26 29.45
C PRO A 135 -10.88 30.12 29.38
N GLY A 136 -12.00 29.51 29.02
CA GLY A 136 -13.32 30.16 28.97
C GLY A 136 -13.61 31.03 27.74
N LEU A 137 -12.66 31.21 26.81
CA LEU A 137 -12.91 31.95 25.57
C LEU A 137 -13.49 31.11 24.42
N PHE A 138 -13.20 29.80 24.42
CA PHE A 138 -13.62 28.85 23.40
C PHE A 138 -14.44 27.72 24.05
N ASP A 139 -15.44 27.19 23.35
CA ASP A 139 -16.26 26.06 23.79
C ASP A 139 -16.09 24.88 22.83
N PHE A 140 -15.45 23.80 23.27
CA PHE A 140 -15.25 22.59 22.43
C PHE A 140 -16.16 21.46 22.90
N ASP A 141 -16.95 20.90 22.00
CA ASP A 141 -17.78 19.73 22.24
C ASP A 141 -16.96 18.44 22.28
N LEU A 142 -15.87 18.37 21.51
CA LEU A 142 -15.02 17.20 21.38
C LEU A 142 -13.53 17.58 21.32
N VAL A 143 -12.71 16.85 22.08
CA VAL A 143 -11.25 16.84 21.98
C VAL A 143 -10.81 15.48 21.45
N VAL A 144 -10.07 15.46 20.35
CA VAL A 144 -9.46 14.22 19.83
C VAL A 144 -7.97 14.29 20.09
N MET A 145 -7.46 13.33 20.85
CA MET A 145 -6.03 13.11 21.04
C MET A 145 -5.61 11.96 20.15
N ASP A 146 -4.81 12.27 19.14
CA ASP A 146 -4.13 11.27 18.32
C ASP A 146 -2.72 11.04 18.83
N GLU A 147 -2.14 9.88 18.53
CA GLU A 147 -0.82 9.46 19.03
C GLU A 147 -0.67 9.59 20.56
N ALA A 148 -1.75 9.32 21.28
CA ALA A 148 -1.86 9.53 22.73
C ALA A 148 -0.85 8.71 23.55
N SER A 149 -0.26 7.67 22.99
CA SER A 149 0.85 6.93 23.61
C SER A 149 2.12 7.78 23.75
N GLN A 150 2.23 8.91 23.05
CA GLN A 150 3.38 9.81 23.07
C GLN A 150 3.13 11.10 23.86
N ILE A 151 1.94 11.27 24.45
CA ILE A 151 1.56 12.48 25.17
C ILE A 151 1.58 12.22 26.67
N LEU A 152 2.29 13.09 27.41
CA LEU A 152 2.29 13.06 28.87
C LEU A 152 0.93 13.50 29.44
N PRO A 153 0.44 12.90 30.54
CA PRO A 153 -0.81 13.30 31.18
C PRO A 153 -0.88 14.80 31.52
N GLU A 154 0.21 15.37 32.04
CA GLU A 154 0.31 16.78 32.41
C GLU A 154 0.13 17.73 31.21
N ASP A 155 0.64 17.34 30.04
CA ASP A 155 0.47 18.10 28.79
C ASP A 155 -0.96 17.97 28.27
N ALA A 156 -1.54 16.77 28.37
CA ALA A 156 -2.88 16.45 27.88
C ALA A 156 -3.99 17.17 28.66
N ILE A 157 -3.86 17.31 29.99
CA ILE A 157 -4.93 17.82 30.87
C ILE A 157 -5.42 19.21 30.43
N GLY A 158 -4.53 20.10 30.00
CA GLY A 158 -4.89 21.45 29.58
C GLY A 158 -5.78 21.50 28.34
N ALA A 159 -5.66 20.51 27.44
CA ALA A 159 -6.53 20.35 26.29
C ALA A 159 -7.83 19.63 26.67
N LEU A 160 -7.77 18.55 27.44
CA LEU A 160 -8.95 17.79 27.89
C LEU A 160 -9.93 18.67 28.67
N ALA A 161 -9.44 19.56 29.54
CA ALA A 161 -10.27 20.45 30.34
C ALA A 161 -11.11 21.45 29.53
N ARG A 162 -10.84 21.60 28.22
CA ARG A 162 -11.56 22.53 27.32
C ARG A 162 -12.65 21.84 26.51
N GLY A 163 -12.68 20.51 26.51
CA GLY A 163 -13.65 19.70 25.79
C GLY A 163 -14.76 19.19 26.70
N LYS A 164 -15.98 19.05 26.15
CA LYS A 164 -17.08 18.34 26.83
C LYS A 164 -16.94 16.82 26.75
N SER A 165 -16.29 16.33 25.70
CA SER A 165 -16.01 14.90 25.48
C SER A 165 -14.62 14.72 24.89
N ALA A 166 -14.04 13.52 25.06
CA ALA A 166 -12.72 13.21 24.57
C ALA A 166 -12.67 11.84 23.86
N ILE A 167 -11.94 11.78 22.74
CA ILE A 167 -11.55 10.55 22.08
C ILE A 167 -10.03 10.48 22.15
N ILE A 168 -9.51 9.40 22.73
CA ILE A 168 -8.07 9.17 22.90
C ILE A 168 -7.69 7.99 22.01
N VAL A 169 -6.85 8.26 21.02
CA VAL A 169 -6.38 7.31 20.01
C VAL A 169 -4.87 7.19 20.13
N GLY A 170 -4.38 5.96 20.14
CA GLY A 170 -2.95 5.68 20.19
C GLY A 170 -2.69 4.19 20.26
N ASP A 171 -1.41 3.83 20.27
CA ASP A 171 -0.97 2.44 20.27
C ASP A 171 -0.03 2.18 21.47
N PRO A 172 -0.46 1.39 22.48
CA PRO A 172 0.35 1.13 23.66
C PRO A 172 1.58 0.26 23.37
N LYS A 173 1.70 -0.29 22.15
CA LYS A 173 2.84 -1.08 21.67
C LYS A 173 3.86 -0.24 20.90
N GLN A 174 3.64 1.07 20.72
CA GLN A 174 4.59 2.02 20.15
C GLN A 174 5.37 2.77 21.25
N LEU A 175 6.19 3.74 20.86
CA LEU A 175 7.04 4.48 21.78
C LEU A 175 6.23 5.30 22.78
N PRO A 176 6.60 5.28 24.06
CA PRO A 176 6.06 6.17 25.07
C PRO A 176 6.68 7.58 24.94
N PRO A 177 6.17 8.57 25.68
CA PRO A 177 6.77 9.89 25.73
C PRO A 177 8.18 9.79 26.34
N THR A 178 9.17 10.38 25.70
CA THR A 178 10.53 10.45 26.24
C THR A 178 10.71 11.73 27.04
N SER A 179 11.07 11.61 28.31
CA SER A 179 11.43 12.71 29.23
C SER A 179 12.86 13.25 28.96
N PHE A 180 13.23 13.35 27.68
CA PHE A 180 14.56 13.80 27.25
C PHE A 180 14.82 15.28 27.57
N PHE A 181 13.75 16.09 27.63
CA PHE A 181 13.86 17.54 27.83
C PHE A 181 13.91 17.99 29.29
N SER A 182 13.58 17.13 30.26
CA SER A 182 13.60 17.51 31.69
C SER A 182 15.02 17.63 32.27
N THR A 183 16.04 17.13 31.58
CA THR A 183 17.45 17.28 31.98
C THR A 183 18.10 18.41 31.17
N SER A 184 17.58 19.62 31.31
CA SER A 184 18.17 20.82 30.72
C SER A 184 19.36 21.32 31.55
N VAL A 185 20.47 20.55 31.57
CA VAL A 185 21.81 21.03 31.94
C VAL A 185 22.87 20.21 31.17
N ASN A 186 23.49 20.83 30.15
CA ASN A 186 24.66 20.38 29.36
C ASN A 186 24.42 19.34 28.24
N PHE A 187 24.07 19.82 27.04
CA PHE A 187 23.87 19.02 25.83
C PHE A 187 25.08 18.93 24.87
N ASP A 188 26.18 19.63 25.12
CA ASP A 188 27.30 19.67 24.15
C ASP A 188 28.36 18.57 24.35
N ASP A 189 28.29 17.75 25.41
CA ASP A 189 29.33 16.75 25.73
C ASP A 189 28.80 15.40 26.29
N ALA A 190 27.47 15.18 26.34
CA ALA A 190 26.92 13.94 26.90
C ALA A 190 26.93 12.81 25.85
N ASN A 191 27.69 11.74 26.12
CA ASN A 191 27.63 10.51 25.33
C ASN A 191 26.21 9.93 25.37
N GLU A 192 25.70 9.36 24.26
CA GLU A 192 24.40 8.65 24.22
C GLU A 192 24.28 7.55 25.29
N ASP A 193 25.41 6.99 25.74
CA ASP A 193 25.47 6.03 26.85
C ASP A 193 25.05 6.63 28.21
N GLU A 194 25.11 7.95 28.41
CA GLU A 194 24.63 8.63 29.64
C GLU A 194 23.12 8.94 29.61
N LEU A 195 22.48 8.86 28.44
CA LEU A 195 21.01 8.93 28.28
C LEU A 195 20.33 7.58 28.52
N VAL A 196 21.12 6.52 28.74
CA VAL A 196 20.68 5.16 29.09
C VAL A 196 20.22 5.14 30.55
N GLY A 197 19.02 5.64 30.80
CA GLY A 197 18.44 5.70 32.15
C GLY A 197 17.18 6.54 32.29
N VAL A 198 16.75 7.25 31.25
CA VAL A 198 15.47 7.96 31.25
C VAL A 198 14.36 6.91 31.27
N GLU A 199 13.70 6.74 32.42
CA GLU A 199 12.51 5.90 32.52
C GLU A 199 11.44 6.45 31.58
N ASP A 200 10.88 5.57 30.75
CA ASP A 200 9.72 5.89 29.93
C ASP A 200 8.61 6.43 30.83
N ALA A 201 8.14 7.64 30.54
CA ALA A 201 7.04 8.22 31.26
C ALA A 201 5.72 7.50 30.92
N GLU A 202 4.80 7.48 31.88
CA GLU A 202 3.44 7.00 31.62
C GLU A 202 2.74 7.97 30.66
N SER A 203 2.12 7.43 29.59
CA SER A 203 1.37 8.24 28.64
C SER A 203 -0.07 8.47 29.10
N ILE A 204 -0.74 9.49 28.55
CA ILE A 204 -2.18 9.69 28.78
C ILE A 204 -3.00 8.46 28.34
N LEU A 205 -2.56 7.73 27.31
CA LEU A 205 -3.18 6.49 26.87
C LEU A 205 -3.12 5.39 27.95
N ASP A 206 -2.00 5.29 28.66
CA ASP A 206 -1.81 4.35 29.77
C ASP A 206 -2.66 4.76 30.98
N SER A 207 -2.72 6.07 31.30
CA SER A 207 -3.50 6.58 32.42
C SER A 207 -5.02 6.40 32.25
N VAL A 208 -5.53 6.40 31.01
CA VAL A 208 -6.95 6.13 30.72
C VAL A 208 -7.23 4.65 30.43
N SER A 209 -6.30 3.76 30.75
CA SER A 209 -6.42 2.33 30.46
C SER A 209 -7.61 1.62 31.13
N MET A 210 -8.19 2.22 32.17
CA MET A 210 -9.39 1.72 32.88
C MET A 210 -10.69 1.86 32.08
N PHE A 211 -10.73 2.74 31.06
CA PHE A 211 -11.92 2.96 30.25
C PHE A 211 -12.10 1.86 29.20
N LYS A 212 -13.33 1.72 28.68
CA LYS A 212 -13.64 0.73 27.65
C LYS A 212 -12.87 1.03 26.37
N LYS A 213 -11.94 0.16 26.01
CA LYS A 213 -11.12 0.26 24.80
C LYS A 213 -11.84 -0.34 23.60
N ARG A 214 -11.63 0.25 22.41
CA ARG A 214 -12.04 -0.35 21.14
C ARG A 214 -10.80 -0.52 20.26
N ARG A 215 -10.39 -1.78 20.07
CA ARG A 215 -9.22 -2.12 19.26
C ARG A 215 -9.57 -2.08 17.78
N LEU A 216 -8.76 -1.39 16.99
CA LEU A 216 -8.78 -1.48 15.54
C LEU A 216 -7.93 -2.68 15.12
N ARG A 217 -8.52 -3.61 14.36
CA ARG A 217 -7.89 -4.90 14.06
C ARG A 217 -7.32 -5.00 12.64
N TRP A 218 -7.83 -4.21 11.70
CA TRP A 218 -7.42 -4.33 10.30
C TRP A 218 -6.11 -3.60 10.06
N HIS A 219 -5.13 -4.32 9.53
CA HIS A 219 -3.88 -3.73 9.05
C HIS A 219 -3.90 -3.67 7.52
N TYR A 220 -3.87 -2.46 6.99
CA TYR A 220 -3.96 -2.21 5.53
C TYR A 220 -2.79 -1.38 5.00
N ARG A 221 -1.78 -1.07 5.83
CA ARG A 221 -0.59 -0.31 5.41
C ARG A 221 0.36 -1.15 4.55
N SER A 222 0.63 -2.38 4.99
CA SER A 222 1.64 -3.22 4.36
C SER A 222 1.08 -3.90 3.12
N ARG A 223 1.76 -3.73 1.99
CA ARG A 223 1.45 -4.40 0.72
C ARG A 223 1.76 -5.90 0.75
N HIS A 224 2.64 -6.31 1.66
CA HIS A 224 2.99 -7.71 1.85
C HIS A 224 2.86 -8.11 3.32
N GLN A 225 2.22 -9.26 3.57
CA GLN A 225 1.93 -9.76 4.91
C GLN A 225 3.20 -9.96 5.76
N SER A 226 4.33 -10.33 5.15
CA SER A 226 5.59 -10.56 5.87
C SER A 226 6.12 -9.33 6.62
N LEU A 227 5.79 -8.12 6.16
CA LEU A 227 6.25 -6.88 6.80
C LEU A 227 5.66 -6.69 8.20
N ILE A 228 4.45 -7.19 8.44
CA ILE A 228 3.72 -7.01 9.70
C ILE A 228 3.54 -8.32 10.45
N ALA A 229 3.67 -9.48 9.80
CA ALA A 229 3.46 -10.80 10.40
C ALA A 229 4.28 -10.99 11.69
N PHE A 230 5.55 -10.57 11.68
CA PHE A 230 6.40 -10.63 12.86
C PHE A 230 5.82 -9.79 14.01
N SER A 231 5.55 -8.51 13.77
CA SER A 231 5.01 -7.62 14.80
C SER A 231 3.63 -8.08 15.29
N ASN A 232 2.78 -8.59 14.40
CA ASN A 232 1.47 -9.13 14.76
C ASN A 232 1.61 -10.28 15.77
N LYS A 233 2.52 -11.23 15.52
CA LYS A 233 2.79 -12.35 16.42
C LYS A 233 3.40 -11.91 17.75
N TYR A 234 4.46 -11.09 17.71
CA TYR A 234 5.27 -10.79 18.90
C TYR A 234 4.71 -9.66 19.78
N PHE A 235 3.93 -8.74 19.22
CA PHE A 235 3.48 -7.53 19.93
C PHE A 235 1.97 -7.39 20.03
N TYR A 236 1.22 -8.04 19.14
CA TYR A 236 -0.24 -7.88 19.02
C TYR A 236 -1.03 -9.17 19.23
N ASP A 237 -0.39 -10.23 19.73
CA ASP A 237 -1.01 -11.52 20.06
C ASP A 237 -1.73 -12.18 18.87
N SER A 238 -1.26 -11.93 17.65
CA SER A 238 -1.86 -12.40 16.38
C SER A 238 -3.32 -11.97 16.20
N ASP A 239 -3.76 -10.91 16.87
CA ASP A 239 -5.15 -10.45 16.86
C ASP A 239 -5.43 -9.47 15.71
N LEU A 240 -4.40 -8.93 15.03
CA LEU A 240 -4.59 -8.13 13.83
C LEU A 240 -4.99 -9.00 12.65
N VAL A 241 -5.95 -8.51 11.87
CA VAL A 241 -6.40 -9.07 10.61
C VAL A 241 -5.47 -8.59 9.50
N LEU A 242 -4.77 -9.52 8.87
CA LEU A 242 -3.82 -9.27 7.79
C LEU A 242 -4.41 -9.73 6.46
N PHE A 243 -4.24 -8.95 5.40
CA PHE A 243 -4.68 -9.34 4.06
C PHE A 243 -3.52 -10.00 3.30
N PRO A 244 -3.74 -11.14 2.64
CA PRO A 244 -2.68 -11.80 1.88
C PRO A 244 -2.30 -10.99 0.65
N SER A 245 -1.03 -11.08 0.25
CA SER A 245 -0.54 -10.54 -1.03
C SER A 245 -0.80 -11.54 -2.16
N PRO A 246 -1.13 -11.07 -3.39
CA PRO A 246 -1.21 -11.93 -4.57
C PRO A 246 0.15 -12.47 -5.02
N ILE A 247 1.24 -11.95 -4.45
CA ILE A 247 2.60 -12.39 -4.73
C ILE A 247 3.20 -12.88 -3.41
N GLN A 248 3.55 -14.17 -3.33
CA GLN A 248 4.11 -14.80 -2.13
C GLN A 248 5.59 -14.45 -1.94
N SER A 249 6.33 -14.34 -3.04
CA SER A 249 7.76 -14.04 -3.05
C SER A 249 8.06 -13.13 -4.23
N SER A 250 8.46 -11.90 -3.94
CA SER A 250 8.91 -10.95 -4.95
C SER A 250 10.14 -10.23 -4.42
N PRO A 251 11.10 -9.89 -5.29
CA PRO A 251 12.06 -8.87 -4.93
C PRO A 251 11.33 -7.57 -4.50
N GLU A 252 10.25 -7.17 -5.17
CA GLU A 252 9.69 -5.83 -5.00
C GLU A 252 8.83 -5.65 -3.75
N LEU A 253 8.50 -6.73 -3.05
CA LEU A 253 7.59 -6.75 -1.90
C LEU A 253 8.13 -7.61 -0.75
N GLY A 254 7.86 -7.21 0.49
CA GLY A 254 8.22 -7.98 1.67
C GLY A 254 9.62 -7.67 2.21
N ILE A 255 10.27 -8.67 2.83
CA ILE A 255 11.55 -8.49 3.53
C ILE A 255 12.68 -9.07 2.69
N ARG A 256 13.72 -8.25 2.46
CA ARG A 256 15.00 -8.69 1.91
C ARG A 256 16.05 -8.63 3.01
N TYR A 257 16.84 -9.69 3.13
CA TYR A 257 17.95 -9.76 4.06
C TYR A 257 19.28 -9.81 3.30
N LYS A 258 20.23 -8.96 3.69
CA LYS A 258 21.58 -8.91 3.13
C LYS A 258 22.60 -8.96 4.26
N LYS A 259 23.42 -10.01 4.27
CA LYS A 259 24.51 -10.12 5.23
C LYS A 259 25.69 -9.24 4.78
N ALA A 260 26.16 -8.38 5.66
CA ALA A 260 27.37 -7.58 5.49
C ALA A 260 28.55 -8.20 6.25
N SER A 261 29.76 -7.99 5.74
CA SER A 261 31.00 -8.44 6.40
C SER A 261 31.66 -7.29 7.17
N GLY A 262 30.85 -6.61 8.00
CA GLY A 262 31.25 -5.42 8.75
C GLY A 262 31.77 -5.69 10.15
N ILE A 263 32.48 -4.71 10.69
CA ILE A 263 33.03 -4.70 12.05
C ILE A 263 32.37 -3.55 12.78
N PHE A 264 31.93 -3.80 14.01
CA PHE A 264 31.42 -2.76 14.88
C PHE A 264 32.56 -2.18 15.71
N ASP A 265 32.93 -0.94 15.42
CA ASP A 265 33.99 -0.20 16.09
C ASP A 265 33.49 1.20 16.47
N SER A 266 33.67 1.57 17.73
CA SER A 266 33.33 2.89 18.26
C SER A 266 31.92 3.35 17.87
N GLY A 267 30.95 2.43 17.96
CA GLY A 267 29.54 2.68 17.65
C GLY A 267 29.17 2.75 16.18
N ARG A 268 30.12 2.52 15.27
CA ARG A 268 29.93 2.53 13.82
C ARG A 268 30.26 1.18 13.18
N ASN A 269 29.67 0.95 12.02
CA ASN A 269 29.97 -0.17 11.16
C ASN A 269 30.09 0.30 9.71
N TYR A 270 31.32 0.67 9.34
CA TYR A 270 31.67 1.30 8.06
C TYR A 270 31.26 0.48 6.84
N LYS A 271 31.50 -0.84 6.86
CA LYS A 271 31.17 -1.72 5.73
C LYS A 271 29.67 -1.97 5.61
N GLU A 272 28.97 -2.00 6.73
CA GLU A 272 27.51 -2.10 6.71
C GLU A 272 26.88 -0.80 6.19
N ALA A 273 27.37 0.36 6.64
CA ALA A 273 26.97 1.67 6.11
C ALA A 273 27.20 1.75 4.60
N GLN A 274 28.35 1.25 4.12
CA GLN A 274 28.63 1.19 2.69
C GLN A 274 27.63 0.31 1.95
N SER A 275 27.31 -0.87 2.50
CA SER A 275 26.33 -1.79 1.91
C SER A 275 24.93 -1.18 1.85
N VAL A 276 24.57 -0.36 2.85
CA VAL A 276 23.32 0.41 2.91
C VAL A 276 23.30 1.48 1.83
N VAL A 277 24.36 2.27 1.72
CA VAL A 277 24.48 3.32 0.70
C VAL A 277 24.46 2.73 -0.71
N ASP A 278 25.14 1.61 -0.95
CA ASP A 278 25.11 0.92 -2.24
C ASP A 278 23.66 0.50 -2.60
N GLU A 279 22.92 -0.08 -1.65
CA GLU A 279 21.51 -0.48 -1.84
C GLU A 279 20.60 0.73 -2.11
N VAL A 280 20.79 1.82 -1.39
CA VAL A 280 20.03 3.07 -1.57
C VAL A 280 20.32 3.68 -2.94
N CYS A 281 21.59 3.72 -3.36
CA CYS A 281 21.97 4.21 -4.68
C CYS A 281 21.31 3.39 -5.79
N GLU A 282 21.31 2.05 -5.68
CA GLU A 282 20.61 1.18 -6.63
C GLU A 282 19.10 1.48 -6.69
N LEU A 283 18.45 1.70 -5.55
CA LEU A 283 17.04 2.07 -5.48
C LEU A 283 16.75 3.44 -6.12
N ILE A 284 17.64 4.41 -5.94
CA ILE A 284 17.51 5.74 -6.56
C ILE A 284 17.70 5.64 -8.08
N LEU A 285 18.68 4.86 -8.54
CA LEU A 285 18.99 4.68 -9.97
C LEU A 285 17.88 3.97 -10.74
N GLN A 286 17.03 3.18 -10.09
CA GLN A 286 15.84 2.59 -10.69
C GLN A 286 14.76 3.63 -11.07
N ASP A 287 14.85 4.87 -10.57
CA ASP A 287 13.91 5.99 -10.79
C ASP A 287 12.43 5.59 -10.68
N LYS A 288 12.11 4.67 -9.75
CA LYS A 288 10.73 4.36 -9.40
C LYS A 288 10.16 5.48 -8.53
N GLU A 289 8.88 5.81 -8.73
CA GLU A 289 8.10 6.72 -7.87
C GLU A 289 7.74 6.04 -6.54
N GLU A 290 8.78 5.72 -5.77
CA GLU A 290 8.73 5.10 -4.45
C GLU A 290 9.54 5.92 -3.46
N SER A 291 8.95 6.13 -2.29
CA SER A 291 9.59 6.86 -1.20
C SER A 291 10.56 5.96 -0.43
N ILE A 292 11.72 6.53 -0.04
CA ILE A 292 12.83 5.78 0.57
C ILE A 292 13.11 6.35 1.97
N GLY A 293 13.28 5.48 2.96
CA GLY A 293 13.71 5.84 4.30
C GLY A 293 14.85 4.93 4.74
N ILE A 294 15.84 5.51 5.40
CA ILE A 294 17.03 4.80 5.85
C ILE A 294 17.08 4.91 7.36
N VAL A 295 17.23 3.78 8.05
CA VAL A 295 17.18 3.74 9.51
C VAL A 295 18.39 2.98 10.06
N ALA A 296 19.11 3.62 10.97
CA ALA A 296 20.19 3.01 11.74
C ALA A 296 19.76 2.73 13.19
N MET A 297 20.42 1.78 13.87
CA MET A 297 20.08 1.46 15.26
C MET A 297 20.59 2.49 16.28
N ASN A 298 21.57 3.33 15.91
CA ASN A 298 22.09 4.43 16.73
C ASN A 298 22.37 5.68 15.85
N SER A 299 22.68 6.83 16.47
CA SER A 299 22.97 8.07 15.73
C SER A 299 24.33 8.04 15.03
N GLN A 300 25.35 7.46 15.64
CA GLN A 300 26.70 7.43 15.08
C GLN A 300 26.76 6.69 13.73
N GLN A 301 25.96 5.64 13.57
CA GLN A 301 25.80 4.93 12.31
C GLN A 301 24.93 5.69 11.31
N ARG A 302 23.90 6.42 11.77
CA ARG A 302 23.13 7.34 10.90
C ARG A 302 24.08 8.36 10.26
N ASP A 303 24.93 9.01 11.05
CA ASP A 303 25.86 10.04 10.59
C ASP A 303 26.88 9.47 9.59
N GLU A 304 27.33 8.23 9.83
CA GLU A 304 28.22 7.52 8.91
C GLU A 304 27.52 7.22 7.57
N ILE A 305 26.25 6.80 7.61
CA ILE A 305 25.47 6.55 6.40
C ILE A 305 25.23 7.85 5.62
N GLU A 306 24.88 8.94 6.29
CA GLU A 306 24.72 10.26 5.66
C GLU A 306 26.02 10.71 5.00
N SER A 307 27.14 10.64 5.71
CA SER A 307 28.46 11.03 5.19
C SER A 307 28.87 10.20 3.97
N GLN A 308 28.65 8.89 4.00
CA GLN A 308 28.96 8.02 2.86
C GLN A 308 28.00 8.24 1.67
N LEU A 309 26.73 8.52 1.94
CA LEU A 309 25.74 8.84 0.90
C LEU A 309 26.11 10.14 0.17
N GLU A 310 26.43 11.20 0.91
CA GLU A 310 26.91 12.47 0.34
C GLU A 310 28.17 12.29 -0.51
N LEU A 311 29.13 11.49 -0.04
CA LEU A 311 30.34 11.18 -0.80
C LEU A 311 30.05 10.43 -2.10
N ARG A 312 29.02 9.57 -2.14
CA ARG A 312 28.65 8.84 -3.37
C ARG A 312 27.87 9.74 -4.32
N LEU A 313 26.96 10.56 -3.81
CA LEU A 313 26.21 11.54 -4.58
C LEU A 313 27.15 12.55 -5.29
N SER A 314 28.17 13.05 -4.60
CA SER A 314 29.14 13.99 -5.20
C SER A 314 30.00 13.40 -6.33
N LYS A 315 30.08 12.07 -6.44
CA LYS A 315 30.88 11.38 -7.48
C LYS A 315 30.07 11.04 -8.74
N ASP A 316 28.74 11.05 -8.65
CA ASP A 316 27.85 10.64 -9.74
C ASP A 316 26.75 11.69 -9.95
N SER A 317 26.91 12.50 -11.00
CA SER A 317 25.96 13.57 -11.35
C SER A 317 24.55 13.03 -11.63
N ARG A 318 24.43 11.84 -12.24
CA ARG A 318 23.11 11.25 -12.53
C ARG A 318 22.41 10.86 -11.24
N LEU A 319 23.14 10.26 -10.31
CA LEU A 319 22.60 9.89 -9.00
C LEU A 319 22.17 11.13 -8.20
N GLN A 320 22.98 12.20 -8.22
CA GLN A 320 22.66 13.48 -7.58
C GLN A 320 21.34 14.06 -8.12
N ASP A 321 21.17 14.12 -9.44
CA ASP A 321 19.94 14.66 -10.05
C ASP A 321 18.69 13.88 -9.64
N LEU A 322 18.78 12.55 -9.62
CA LEU A 322 17.68 11.66 -9.19
C LEU A 322 17.39 11.78 -7.69
N TYR A 323 18.42 11.94 -6.87
CA TYR A 323 18.26 12.19 -5.43
C TYR A 323 17.56 13.53 -5.18
N ASP A 324 17.97 14.60 -5.87
CA ASP A 324 17.35 15.92 -5.74
C ASP A 324 15.89 15.92 -6.22
N LYS A 325 15.57 15.14 -7.26
CA LYS A 325 14.18 14.88 -7.68
C LYS A 325 13.38 14.24 -6.52
N LYS A 326 13.92 13.20 -5.88
CA LYS A 326 13.27 12.53 -4.74
C LYS A 326 13.14 13.43 -3.51
N MET A 327 14.12 14.29 -3.22
CA MET A 327 14.07 15.24 -2.11
C MET A 327 13.00 16.33 -2.30
N LYS A 328 12.62 16.65 -3.54
CA LYS A 328 11.54 17.58 -3.86
C LYS A 328 10.15 16.93 -3.89
N SER A 329 10.08 15.61 -3.72
CA SER A 329 8.80 14.90 -3.67
C SER A 329 8.04 15.16 -2.37
N HIS A 330 6.79 14.70 -2.30
CA HIS A 330 5.97 14.84 -1.10
C HIS A 330 6.50 14.01 0.08
N GLU A 331 7.22 12.92 -0.20
CA GLU A 331 7.85 12.04 0.79
C GLU A 331 9.36 11.98 0.55
N PRO A 332 10.13 13.00 0.98
CA PRO A 332 11.57 13.08 0.73
C PRO A 332 12.33 11.91 1.35
N VAL A 333 13.52 11.63 0.81
CA VAL A 333 14.42 10.64 1.40
C VAL A 333 14.82 11.12 2.81
N PHE A 334 14.86 10.20 3.77
CA PHE A 334 15.39 10.50 5.09
C PHE A 334 16.44 9.48 5.52
N VAL A 335 17.36 9.91 6.38
CA VAL A 335 18.23 9.05 7.17
C VAL A 335 17.95 9.38 8.65
N LYS A 336 17.54 8.38 9.42
CA LYS A 336 17.17 8.54 10.83
C LYS A 336 17.73 7.42 11.68
N ASN A 337 17.79 7.62 12.99
CA ASN A 337 18.06 6.54 13.93
C ASN A 337 16.75 5.94 14.47
N LEU A 338 16.87 4.83 15.19
CA LEU A 338 15.76 4.08 15.77
C LEU A 338 14.82 4.94 16.64
N GLU A 339 15.32 6.01 17.26
CA GLU A 339 14.53 6.87 18.15
C GLU A 339 13.71 7.92 17.40
N ASN A 340 14.17 8.37 16.23
CA ASN A 340 13.57 9.50 15.51
C ASN A 340 12.64 9.09 14.35
N VAL A 341 12.49 7.79 14.09
CA VAL A 341 11.71 7.26 12.95
C VAL A 341 10.18 7.21 13.20
N GLN A 342 9.72 7.69 14.36
CA GLN A 342 8.31 7.64 14.72
C GLN A 342 7.44 8.54 13.82
N GLY A 343 6.26 8.05 13.46
CA GLY A 343 5.32 8.78 12.59
C GLY A 343 5.69 8.78 11.11
N ASP A 344 6.96 8.56 10.77
CA ASP A 344 7.38 8.40 9.37
C ASP A 344 7.03 7.02 8.83
N GLU A 345 6.81 6.94 7.53
CA GLU A 345 6.63 5.70 6.78
C GLU A 345 7.11 5.93 5.34
N ARG A 346 7.59 4.87 4.70
CA ARG A 346 8.07 4.92 3.31
C ARG A 346 7.71 3.64 2.58
N ASP A 347 7.66 3.71 1.25
CA ASP A 347 7.50 2.51 0.43
C ASP A 347 8.63 1.52 0.68
N VAL A 348 9.86 2.03 0.75
CA VAL A 348 11.07 1.25 1.00
C VAL A 348 11.75 1.74 2.26
N ILE A 349 11.97 0.85 3.21
CA ILE A 349 12.80 1.12 4.40
C ILE A 349 14.05 0.27 4.34
N VAL A 350 15.22 0.92 4.33
CA VAL A 350 16.53 0.27 4.41
C VAL A 350 17.02 0.38 5.84
N ILE A 351 17.28 -0.76 6.49
CA ILE A 351 17.66 -0.85 7.90
C ILE A 351 19.13 -1.29 7.98
N SER A 352 19.96 -0.45 8.61
CA SER A 352 21.27 -0.86 9.10
C SER A 352 21.13 -1.38 10.53
N MET A 353 21.32 -2.68 10.72
CA MET A 353 21.32 -3.29 12.06
C MET A 353 22.46 -2.77 12.94
N THR A 354 23.47 -2.12 12.36
CA THR A 354 24.60 -1.42 12.99
C THR A 354 25.58 -2.33 13.72
N TYR A 355 25.08 -3.26 14.53
CA TYR A 355 25.86 -4.14 15.38
C TYR A 355 26.59 -5.23 14.58
N GLY A 356 27.70 -5.69 15.14
CA GLY A 356 28.57 -6.69 14.56
C GLY A 356 29.69 -7.07 15.53
N PRO A 357 30.60 -7.96 15.10
CA PRO A 357 31.76 -8.31 15.89
C PRO A 357 32.81 -7.18 15.88
N SER A 358 33.68 -7.12 16.89
CA SER A 358 34.79 -6.14 16.96
C SER A 358 35.95 -6.44 16.01
N GLN A 359 35.97 -7.63 15.43
CA GLN A 359 36.94 -8.09 14.44
C GLN A 359 36.27 -9.14 13.55
N VAL A 360 36.79 -9.35 12.33
CA VAL A 360 36.23 -10.33 11.39
C VAL A 360 36.23 -11.73 12.05
N GLY A 361 35.06 -12.38 12.10
CA GLY A 361 34.90 -13.70 12.74
C GLY A 361 34.91 -13.67 14.28
N GLY A 362 34.95 -12.49 14.89
CA GLY A 362 34.85 -12.32 16.34
C GLY A 362 33.44 -12.52 16.89
N LYS A 363 33.29 -12.41 18.21
CA LYS A 363 31.98 -12.45 18.87
C LYS A 363 31.30 -11.09 18.79
N VAL A 364 29.98 -11.09 18.62
CA VAL A 364 29.14 -9.88 18.66
C VAL A 364 28.95 -9.44 20.12
N PHE A 365 29.10 -8.14 20.38
CA PHE A 365 28.81 -7.58 21.69
C PHE A 365 27.31 -7.66 21.99
N GLN A 366 26.95 -8.07 23.20
CA GLN A 366 25.54 -8.22 23.63
C GLN A 366 24.95 -6.90 24.17
N ARG A 367 25.51 -5.76 23.72
CA ARG A 367 25.11 -4.41 24.10
C ARG A 367 24.55 -3.72 22.86
N PHE A 368 23.23 -3.78 22.72
CA PHE A 368 22.43 -3.23 21.63
C PHE A 368 21.80 -1.88 22.02
N GLY A 369 22.50 -1.09 22.83
CA GLY A 369 22.09 0.26 23.23
C GLY A 369 20.63 0.33 23.75
N PRO A 370 19.77 1.18 23.17
CA PRO A 370 18.36 1.34 23.59
C PRO A 370 17.53 0.06 23.53
N ILE A 371 17.94 -0.96 22.75
CA ILE A 371 17.20 -2.23 22.62
C ILE A 371 17.32 -3.08 23.90
N ASN A 372 18.42 -2.94 24.66
CA ASN A 372 18.60 -3.66 25.92
C ASN A 372 17.67 -3.17 27.04
N GLN A 373 17.12 -1.96 26.92
CA GLN A 373 16.23 -1.39 27.92
C GLN A 373 14.89 -2.14 27.98
N SER A 374 14.12 -1.94 29.05
CA SER A 374 12.82 -2.58 29.29
C SER A 374 11.82 -2.33 28.15
N SER A 375 11.89 -1.16 27.51
CA SER A 375 11.03 -0.75 26.40
C SER A 375 11.68 -0.79 25.03
N GLY A 376 12.89 -1.34 24.91
CA GLY A 376 13.59 -1.49 23.63
C GLY A 376 12.76 -2.24 22.58
N TRP A 377 11.85 -3.12 23.01
CA TRP A 377 10.92 -3.82 22.11
C TRP A 377 9.91 -2.89 21.41
N ARG A 378 9.53 -1.75 22.02
CA ARG A 378 8.62 -0.76 21.41
C ARG A 378 9.30 -0.05 20.25
N ARG A 379 10.57 0.32 20.42
CA ARG A 379 11.44 0.87 19.36
C ARG A 379 11.51 -0.07 18.14
N LEU A 380 11.74 -1.36 18.39
CA LEU A 380 11.76 -2.37 17.33
C LEU A 380 10.39 -2.51 16.64
N ASN A 381 9.29 -2.55 17.39
CA ASN A 381 7.95 -2.61 16.80
C ASN A 381 7.65 -1.40 15.90
N VAL A 382 8.06 -0.19 16.32
CA VAL A 382 7.96 1.00 15.46
C VAL A 382 8.77 0.79 14.19
N LEU A 383 10.06 0.46 14.28
CA LEU A 383 10.93 0.23 13.12
C LEU A 383 10.37 -0.80 12.13
N PHE A 384 9.92 -1.95 12.63
CA PHE A 384 9.45 -3.04 11.77
C PHE A 384 8.13 -2.71 11.05
N THR A 385 7.42 -1.67 11.47
CA THR A 385 6.12 -1.27 10.91
C THR A 385 6.18 -0.02 10.02
N ARG A 386 7.39 0.45 9.68
CA ARG A 386 7.61 1.68 8.88
C ARG A 386 7.50 1.48 7.37
N SER A 387 7.66 0.24 6.89
CA SER A 387 7.65 -0.07 5.46
C SER A 387 6.23 -0.35 4.94
N LYS A 388 5.87 0.29 3.81
CA LYS A 388 4.63 0.02 3.08
C LYS A 388 4.81 -1.15 2.10
N LYS A 389 5.89 -1.20 1.31
CA LYS A 389 6.08 -2.19 0.23
C LYS A 389 7.18 -3.21 0.54
N ARG A 390 8.38 -2.73 0.87
CA ARG A 390 9.54 -3.60 1.13
C ARG A 390 10.51 -3.07 2.16
N MET A 391 11.16 -3.99 2.85
CA MET A 391 12.15 -3.71 3.90
C MET A 391 13.46 -4.40 3.55
N HIS A 392 14.55 -3.63 3.48
CA HIS A 392 15.88 -4.14 3.19
C HIS A 392 16.67 -4.14 4.50
N VAL A 393 16.84 -5.31 5.12
CA VAL A 393 17.56 -5.49 6.38
C VAL A 393 19.00 -5.87 6.08
N ILE A 394 19.94 -5.02 6.47
CA ILE A 394 21.37 -5.21 6.27
C ILE A 394 22.01 -5.42 7.64
N SER A 395 22.71 -6.54 7.82
CA SER A 395 23.30 -6.89 9.12
C SER A 395 24.67 -7.52 9.00
N SER A 396 25.58 -7.11 9.89
CA SER A 396 26.89 -7.75 10.07
C SER A 396 26.92 -8.84 11.16
N MET A 397 25.76 -9.19 11.70
CA MET A 397 25.57 -10.26 12.67
C MET A 397 24.49 -11.22 12.20
N ASN A 398 24.52 -12.45 12.72
CA ASN A 398 23.46 -13.43 12.53
C ASN A 398 22.57 -13.54 13.77
N SER A 399 21.38 -14.12 13.61
CA SER A 399 20.49 -14.44 14.74
C SER A 399 21.13 -15.37 15.78
N SER A 400 22.04 -16.24 15.35
CA SER A 400 22.84 -17.12 16.22
C SER A 400 23.80 -16.38 17.14
N ASP A 401 24.21 -15.16 16.75
CA ASP A 401 25.21 -14.38 17.48
C ASP A 401 24.59 -13.61 18.66
N ILE A 402 23.25 -13.53 18.70
CA ILE A 402 22.49 -12.88 19.77
C ILE A 402 22.18 -13.91 20.86
N LEU A 403 22.77 -13.70 22.03
CA LEU A 403 22.61 -14.55 23.20
C LEU A 403 21.38 -14.08 23.99
N SER A 404 20.30 -14.87 23.89
CA SER A 404 19.05 -14.65 24.63
C SER A 404 18.89 -15.73 25.71
N SER A 405 18.78 -15.32 26.97
CA SER A 405 18.40 -16.15 28.11
C SER A 405 17.02 -15.75 28.63
N GLU A 406 16.46 -16.49 29.59
CA GLU A 406 15.19 -16.12 30.26
C GLU A 406 15.26 -14.75 30.96
N SER A 407 16.47 -14.30 31.31
CA SER A 407 16.73 -12.98 31.90
C SER A 407 16.95 -11.85 30.88
N SER A 408 16.94 -12.13 29.58
CA SER A 408 17.12 -11.11 28.55
C SER A 408 15.91 -10.19 28.44
N SER A 409 16.15 -8.92 28.09
CA SER A 409 15.04 -7.99 27.85
C SER A 409 14.18 -8.45 26.68
N LYS A 410 12.90 -8.07 26.70
CA LYS A 410 11.97 -8.36 25.60
C LYS A 410 12.48 -7.82 24.25
N GLY A 411 13.23 -6.71 24.28
CA GLY A 411 13.86 -6.13 23.09
C GLY A 411 14.90 -7.05 22.46
N VAL A 412 15.82 -7.61 23.25
CA VAL A 412 16.87 -8.53 22.76
C VAL A 412 16.25 -9.82 22.20
N THR A 413 15.24 -10.38 22.89
CA THR A 413 14.53 -11.56 22.42
C THR A 413 13.80 -11.29 21.09
N ALA A 414 13.15 -10.14 20.95
CA ALA A 414 12.50 -9.72 19.71
C ALA A 414 13.52 -9.48 18.59
N LEU A 415 14.65 -8.83 18.87
CA LEU A 415 15.72 -8.60 17.90
C LEU A 415 16.24 -9.91 17.31
N LYS A 416 16.55 -10.89 18.17
CA LYS A 416 17.00 -12.22 17.77
C LYS A 416 15.97 -12.93 16.89
N ALA A 417 14.72 -12.93 17.33
CA ALA A 417 13.64 -13.58 16.61
C ALA A 417 13.38 -12.92 15.25
N PHE A 418 13.45 -11.59 15.18
CA PHE A 418 13.27 -10.85 13.95
C PHE A 418 14.40 -11.12 12.96
N LEU A 419 15.66 -11.09 13.42
CA LEU A 419 16.79 -11.38 12.55
C LEU A 419 16.72 -12.82 12.00
N ARG A 420 16.31 -13.79 12.83
CA ARG A 420 16.05 -15.17 12.38
C ARG A 420 14.93 -15.23 11.35
N TYR A 421 13.87 -14.44 11.53
CA TYR A 421 12.78 -14.34 10.57
C TYR A 421 13.26 -13.78 9.22
N CYS A 422 14.08 -12.72 9.24
CA CYS A 422 14.71 -12.16 8.05
C CYS A 422 15.64 -13.17 7.34
N GLU A 423 16.42 -13.95 8.09
CA GLU A 423 17.34 -14.95 7.56
C GLU A 423 16.63 -16.15 6.91
N THR A 424 15.53 -16.60 7.51
CA THR A 424 14.87 -17.87 7.12
C THR A 424 13.61 -17.66 6.30
N GLY A 425 12.98 -16.49 6.37
CA GLY A 425 11.65 -16.23 5.83
C GLY A 425 10.51 -16.89 6.61
N PHE A 426 10.80 -17.70 7.63
CA PHE A 426 9.80 -18.45 8.38
C PHE A 426 9.63 -17.92 9.79
N LEU A 427 8.44 -17.43 10.11
CA LEU A 427 8.00 -17.36 11.50
C LEU A 427 7.73 -18.80 11.94
N HIS A 428 8.47 -19.30 12.95
CA HIS A 428 8.16 -20.61 13.56
C HIS A 428 6.65 -20.68 13.80
N GLU A 429 5.97 -21.65 13.19
CA GLU A 429 4.50 -21.89 13.18
C GLU A 429 3.64 -21.22 12.10
N GLU A 430 4.19 -20.73 10.99
CA GLU A 430 3.37 -20.54 9.78
C GLU A 430 3.14 -21.91 9.11
N LYS A 431 2.07 -22.60 9.51
CA LYS A 431 1.51 -23.65 8.67
C LYS A 431 0.97 -22.96 7.42
N VAL A 432 1.58 -23.23 6.26
CA VAL A 432 0.86 -23.19 4.98
C VAL A 432 -0.45 -23.89 5.27
N THR A 433 -1.56 -23.15 5.17
CA THR A 433 -2.79 -23.50 5.88
C THR A 433 -3.21 -24.93 5.58
N GLY A 434 -2.96 -25.41 4.36
CA GLY A 434 -3.35 -26.75 3.92
C GLY A 434 -4.82 -27.02 4.26
N LYS A 435 -5.59 -25.95 4.45
CA LYS A 435 -6.95 -25.99 4.94
C LYS A 435 -7.77 -26.51 3.79
N ALA A 436 -8.61 -27.49 4.07
CA ALA A 436 -9.62 -27.89 3.11
C ALA A 436 -10.53 -26.69 2.81
N PRO A 437 -11.14 -26.65 1.62
CA PRO A 437 -12.19 -25.69 1.33
C PRO A 437 -13.29 -25.72 2.40
N ASP A 438 -13.87 -24.57 2.72
CA ASP A 438 -14.85 -24.44 3.81
C ASP A 438 -16.25 -24.95 3.38
N SER A 439 -16.48 -25.13 2.08
CA SER A 439 -17.77 -25.56 1.53
C SER A 439 -17.64 -26.50 0.32
N ASP A 440 -18.65 -27.37 0.14
CA ASP A 440 -18.78 -28.21 -1.07
C ASP A 440 -18.88 -27.38 -2.36
N PHE A 441 -19.37 -26.14 -2.24
CA PHE A 441 -19.42 -25.19 -3.34
C PHE A 441 -18.01 -24.79 -3.79
N GLU A 442 -17.12 -24.42 -2.86
CA GLU A 442 -15.71 -24.14 -3.17
C GLU A 442 -15.04 -25.37 -3.82
N ILE A 443 -15.28 -26.57 -3.30
CA ILE A 443 -14.76 -27.83 -3.88
C ILE A 443 -15.21 -27.99 -5.34
N ALA A 444 -16.49 -27.69 -5.64
CA ALA A 444 -17.02 -27.79 -6.99
C ALA A 444 -16.35 -26.80 -7.96
N VAL A 445 -16.10 -25.57 -7.51
CA VAL A 445 -15.40 -24.54 -8.29
C VAL A 445 -13.94 -24.93 -8.53
N ILE A 446 -13.23 -25.43 -7.51
CA ILE A 446 -11.85 -25.93 -7.65
C ILE A 446 -11.78 -27.04 -8.71
N LYS A 447 -12.62 -28.07 -8.58
CA LYS A 447 -12.65 -29.18 -9.54
C LYS A 447 -12.95 -28.73 -10.97
N ALA A 448 -13.79 -27.69 -11.12
CA ALA A 448 -14.09 -27.11 -12.43
C ALA A 448 -12.87 -26.37 -13.01
N LEU A 449 -12.12 -25.62 -12.20
CA LEU A 449 -10.87 -24.94 -12.60
C LEU A 449 -9.75 -25.93 -12.94
N GLU A 450 -9.58 -26.98 -12.13
CA GLU A 450 -8.59 -28.06 -12.34
C GLU A 450 -8.79 -28.75 -13.69
N LYS A 451 -10.04 -29.03 -14.07
CA LYS A 451 -10.39 -29.59 -15.40
C LYS A 451 -9.95 -28.72 -16.57
N HIS A 452 -9.76 -27.42 -16.34
CA HIS A 452 -9.28 -26.46 -17.34
C HIS A 452 -7.79 -26.12 -17.18
N GLY A 453 -7.05 -26.91 -16.39
CA GLY A 453 -5.60 -26.79 -16.22
C GLY A 453 -5.16 -25.66 -15.28
N TYR A 454 -6.04 -25.18 -14.41
CA TYR A 454 -5.71 -24.19 -13.39
C TYR A 454 -5.55 -24.85 -12.02
N GLU A 455 -4.44 -24.57 -11.34
CA GLU A 455 -4.24 -24.98 -9.95
C GLU A 455 -4.77 -23.89 -9.01
N CYS A 456 -5.54 -24.31 -8.00
CA CYS A 456 -6.17 -23.41 -7.03
C CYS A 456 -5.66 -23.71 -5.62
N GLU A 457 -5.49 -22.66 -4.84
CA GLU A 457 -5.19 -22.77 -3.42
C GLU A 457 -6.41 -22.30 -2.61
N PRO A 458 -7.11 -23.21 -1.90
CA PRO A 458 -8.22 -22.84 -1.04
C PRO A 458 -7.74 -22.18 0.24
N GLN A 459 -8.56 -21.30 0.80
CA GLN A 459 -8.34 -20.72 2.13
C GLN A 459 -6.96 -20.05 2.25
N LEU A 460 -6.55 -19.33 1.19
CA LEU A 460 -5.30 -18.59 1.14
C LEU A 460 -5.41 -17.35 2.03
N GLY A 461 -4.60 -17.27 3.08
CA GLY A 461 -4.63 -16.10 3.95
C GLY A 461 -3.75 -16.22 5.17
N VAL A 462 -3.70 -15.13 5.94
CA VAL A 462 -2.86 -14.99 7.14
C VAL A 462 -3.62 -14.27 8.23
N ALA A 463 -3.42 -14.73 9.47
CA ALA A 463 -3.85 -14.06 10.70
C ALA A 463 -5.29 -13.51 10.64
N GLY A 464 -6.28 -14.40 10.56
CA GLY A 464 -7.69 -14.03 10.71
C GLY A 464 -8.40 -13.53 9.45
N TYR A 465 -7.72 -13.50 8.29
CA TYR A 465 -8.35 -13.35 6.98
C TYR A 465 -7.95 -14.49 6.05
N PHE A 466 -8.91 -15.03 5.31
CA PHE A 466 -8.69 -16.07 4.30
C PHE A 466 -9.54 -15.73 3.07
N LEU A 467 -8.92 -15.82 1.89
CA LEU A 467 -9.61 -15.83 0.61
C LEU A 467 -10.17 -17.23 0.40
N ASP A 468 -11.39 -17.33 -0.12
CA ASP A 468 -12.00 -18.63 -0.34
C ASP A 468 -11.15 -19.46 -1.30
N LEU A 469 -10.77 -18.89 -2.44
CA LEU A 469 -9.95 -19.53 -3.47
C LEU A 469 -8.96 -18.54 -4.11
N ALA A 470 -7.72 -18.96 -4.33
CA ALA A 470 -6.74 -18.22 -5.11
C ALA A 470 -6.24 -19.06 -6.29
N VAL A 471 -6.37 -18.53 -7.51
CA VAL A 471 -5.93 -19.20 -8.74
C VAL A 471 -4.47 -18.88 -8.99
N LYS A 472 -3.61 -19.92 -9.00
CA LYS A 472 -2.16 -19.75 -9.20
C LYS A 472 -1.86 -19.30 -10.62
N ASN A 473 -0.80 -18.51 -10.78
CA ASN A 473 -0.26 -18.12 -12.07
C ASN A 473 0.61 -19.26 -12.64
N PRO A 474 0.22 -19.92 -13.75
CA PRO A 474 1.04 -20.98 -14.34
C PRO A 474 2.36 -20.47 -14.94
N ALA A 475 2.44 -19.18 -15.31
CA ALA A 475 3.63 -18.60 -15.92
C ALA A 475 4.68 -18.20 -14.86
N ASN A 476 4.23 -17.75 -13.68
CA ASN A 476 5.10 -17.28 -12.61
C ASN A 476 4.77 -18.01 -11.29
N PRO A 477 5.54 -19.04 -10.91
CA PRO A 477 5.38 -19.72 -9.63
C PRO A 477 5.52 -18.74 -8.45
N GLY A 478 4.55 -18.75 -7.54
CA GLY A 478 4.49 -17.85 -6.37
C GLY A 478 3.63 -16.60 -6.56
N GLU A 479 3.03 -16.41 -7.75
CA GLU A 479 2.03 -15.38 -8.01
C GLU A 479 0.64 -16.00 -8.20
N TYR A 480 -0.40 -15.22 -7.89
CA TYR A 480 -1.80 -15.57 -8.14
C TYR A 480 -2.42 -14.62 -9.15
N LEU A 481 -3.19 -15.16 -10.09
CA LEU A 481 -3.86 -14.38 -11.13
C LEU A 481 -5.14 -13.72 -10.59
N LEU A 482 -5.89 -14.48 -9.78
CA LEU A 482 -7.24 -14.14 -9.41
C LEU A 482 -7.59 -14.71 -8.03
N ALA A 483 -8.20 -13.89 -7.18
CA ALA A 483 -8.95 -14.35 -6.01
C ALA A 483 -10.41 -14.58 -6.40
N VAL A 484 -10.95 -15.74 -6.05
CA VAL A 484 -12.36 -16.07 -6.22
C VAL A 484 -13.04 -16.05 -4.86
N GLU A 485 -14.03 -15.17 -4.71
CA GLU A 485 -14.89 -15.11 -3.52
C GLU A 485 -16.20 -15.85 -3.80
N CYS A 486 -16.54 -16.77 -2.90
CA CYS A 486 -17.82 -17.48 -2.87
C CYS A 486 -18.72 -16.85 -1.80
N ASP A 487 -20.03 -16.82 -2.01
CA ASP A 487 -21.02 -16.29 -1.07
C ASP A 487 -21.32 -17.23 0.12
N GLY A 488 -20.31 -17.98 0.59
CA GLY A 488 -20.42 -18.98 1.66
C GLY A 488 -20.53 -18.42 3.08
N ALA A 489 -20.31 -19.26 4.10
CA ALA A 489 -20.44 -18.90 5.51
C ALA A 489 -19.59 -17.67 5.92
N THR A 490 -18.42 -17.51 5.29
CA THR A 490 -17.50 -16.37 5.50
C THR A 490 -18.10 -15.05 5.01
N TYR A 491 -18.86 -15.06 3.91
CA TYR A 491 -19.61 -13.91 3.39
C TYR A 491 -20.71 -13.46 4.37
N HIS A 492 -21.40 -14.42 4.99
CA HIS A 492 -22.46 -14.17 5.98
C HIS A 492 -21.95 -13.61 7.32
N SER A 493 -20.70 -13.90 7.70
CA SER A 493 -20.14 -13.51 8.99
C SER A 493 -19.82 -12.01 9.14
N ALA A 494 -19.87 -11.25 8.04
CA ALA A 494 -19.54 -9.83 8.05
C ALA A 494 -20.60 -8.99 8.78
N LYS A 495 -20.16 -8.10 9.67
CA LYS A 495 -21.05 -7.28 10.52
C LYS A 495 -21.77 -6.15 9.76
N SER A 496 -21.26 -5.75 8.60
CA SER A 496 -21.87 -4.69 7.79
C SER A 496 -21.67 -4.93 6.29
N SER A 497 -22.62 -4.48 5.47
CA SER A 497 -22.51 -4.53 4.00
C SER A 497 -21.35 -3.68 3.49
N ARG A 498 -21.01 -2.59 4.18
CA ARG A 498 -19.85 -1.75 3.85
C ARG A 498 -18.53 -2.52 3.99
N ASP A 499 -18.38 -3.28 5.07
CA ASP A 499 -17.19 -4.11 5.27
C ASP A 499 -17.14 -5.23 4.23
N ARG A 500 -18.27 -5.94 4.06
CA ARG A 500 -18.39 -7.12 3.20
C ARG A 500 -18.19 -6.81 1.72
N ASP A 501 -18.88 -5.78 1.23
CA ASP A 501 -19.06 -5.55 -0.20
C ASP A 501 -18.26 -4.37 -0.73
N ARG A 502 -17.64 -3.53 0.12
CA ARG A 502 -16.82 -2.40 -0.35
C ARG A 502 -15.41 -2.42 0.21
N LEU A 503 -15.25 -2.35 1.53
CA LEU A 503 -13.94 -2.11 2.14
C LEU A 503 -12.97 -3.28 1.95
N ARG A 504 -13.44 -4.53 2.11
CA ARG A 504 -12.59 -5.72 1.88
C ARG A 504 -12.06 -5.78 0.46
N GLN A 505 -12.97 -5.67 -0.51
CA GLN A 505 -12.65 -5.68 -1.93
C GLN A 505 -11.65 -4.56 -2.26
N GLN A 506 -11.92 -3.33 -1.82
CA GLN A 506 -11.02 -2.19 -2.05
C GLN A 506 -9.62 -2.41 -1.47
N ILE A 507 -9.51 -2.99 -0.27
CA ILE A 507 -8.20 -3.28 0.34
C ILE A 507 -7.45 -4.32 -0.49
N LEU A 508 -8.08 -5.45 -0.81
CA LEU A 508 -7.46 -6.51 -1.60
C LEU A 508 -7.06 -6.03 -3.01
N GLU A 509 -7.92 -5.30 -3.70
CA GLU A 509 -7.62 -4.68 -5.00
C GLU A 509 -6.46 -3.70 -4.88
N SER A 510 -6.39 -2.92 -3.79
CA SER A 510 -5.24 -2.04 -3.56
C SER A 510 -3.95 -2.84 -3.45
N LEU A 511 -3.97 -4.06 -2.88
CA LEU A 511 -2.81 -4.96 -2.77
C LEU A 511 -2.44 -5.63 -4.09
N GLY A 512 -3.21 -5.40 -5.16
CA GLY A 512 -2.97 -5.96 -6.49
C GLY A 512 -3.79 -7.20 -6.81
N TRP A 513 -4.75 -7.59 -5.96
CA TRP A 513 -5.64 -8.70 -6.28
C TRP A 513 -6.64 -8.32 -7.36
N ASN A 514 -6.80 -9.22 -8.34
CA ASN A 514 -8.01 -9.25 -9.15
C ASN A 514 -9.04 -10.15 -8.47
N ILE A 515 -10.23 -9.64 -8.21
CA ILE A 515 -11.27 -10.40 -7.49
C ILE A 515 -12.40 -10.76 -8.43
N HIS A 516 -12.90 -11.99 -8.35
CA HIS A 516 -14.10 -12.44 -9.04
C HIS A 516 -15.04 -13.10 -8.05
N ARG A 517 -16.29 -12.65 -8.00
CA ARG A 517 -17.30 -13.21 -7.11
C ARG A 517 -18.18 -14.19 -7.86
N ILE A 518 -18.39 -15.37 -7.28
CA ILE A 518 -19.34 -16.37 -7.78
C ILE A 518 -20.45 -16.54 -6.75
N TRP A 519 -21.68 -16.31 -7.19
CA TRP A 519 -22.87 -16.54 -6.38
C TRP A 519 -23.28 -18.00 -6.46
N SER A 520 -23.45 -18.66 -5.32
CA SER A 520 -23.88 -20.05 -5.21
C SER A 520 -25.15 -20.31 -6.03
N THR A 521 -26.13 -19.40 -5.98
CA THR A 521 -27.39 -19.50 -6.72
C THR A 521 -27.18 -19.57 -8.24
N ASP A 522 -26.22 -18.81 -8.76
CA ASP A 522 -25.94 -18.79 -10.20
C ASP A 522 -25.14 -20.03 -10.61
N TRP A 523 -24.23 -20.48 -9.75
CA TRP A 523 -23.52 -21.73 -9.96
C TRP A 523 -24.45 -22.95 -10.02
N PHE A 524 -25.42 -23.03 -9.11
CA PHE A 524 -26.42 -24.12 -9.11
C PHE A 524 -27.39 -24.04 -10.30
N LYS A 525 -27.68 -22.84 -10.81
CA LYS A 525 -28.53 -22.65 -12.00
C LYS A 525 -27.79 -23.02 -13.28
N ASN A 526 -26.58 -22.48 -13.48
CA ASN A 526 -25.77 -22.71 -14.66
C ASN A 526 -24.26 -22.59 -14.38
N SER A 527 -23.66 -23.65 -13.84
CA SER A 527 -22.23 -23.68 -13.54
C SER A 527 -21.35 -23.55 -14.79
N GLN A 528 -21.82 -24.01 -15.97
CA GLN A 528 -21.06 -23.92 -17.21
C GLN A 528 -20.87 -22.48 -17.67
N GLU A 529 -21.92 -21.67 -17.62
CA GLU A 529 -21.88 -20.25 -17.96
C GLU A 529 -21.00 -19.45 -16.99
N GLN A 530 -21.16 -19.67 -15.68
CA GLN A 530 -20.31 -19.02 -14.66
C GLN A 530 -18.84 -19.38 -14.85
N MET A 531 -18.56 -20.64 -15.19
CA MET A 531 -17.20 -21.09 -15.50
C MET A 531 -16.64 -20.41 -16.76
N GLN A 532 -17.45 -20.21 -17.81
CA GLN A 532 -17.00 -19.50 -19.02
C GLN A 532 -16.60 -18.05 -18.72
N ILE A 533 -17.41 -17.33 -17.94
CA ILE A 533 -17.11 -15.95 -17.51
C ILE A 533 -15.79 -15.91 -16.71
N LEU A 534 -15.62 -16.86 -15.78
CA LEU A 534 -14.40 -16.97 -14.99
C LEU A 534 -13.16 -17.26 -15.87
N LEU A 535 -13.27 -18.16 -16.84
CA LEU A 535 -12.20 -18.49 -17.78
C LEU A 535 -11.84 -17.32 -18.68
N GLU A 536 -12.81 -16.56 -19.16
CA GLU A 536 -12.57 -15.35 -19.95
C GLU A 536 -11.76 -14.33 -19.15
N LYS A 537 -12.14 -14.10 -17.88
CA LYS A 537 -11.36 -13.23 -16.98
C LYS A 537 -9.94 -13.75 -16.75
N LEU A 538 -9.77 -15.06 -16.53
CA LEU A 538 -8.44 -15.67 -16.38
C LEU A 538 -7.59 -15.62 -17.66
N ARG A 539 -8.21 -15.59 -18.85
CA ARG A 539 -7.50 -15.40 -20.13
C ARG A 539 -6.99 -13.98 -20.28
N VAL A 540 -7.78 -12.98 -19.91
CA VAL A 540 -7.36 -11.56 -19.93
C VAL A 540 -6.22 -11.31 -18.95
N LEU A 541 -6.23 -12.01 -17.80
CA LEU A 541 -5.21 -11.85 -16.76
C LEU A 541 -3.94 -12.67 -17.01
N LYS A 542 -3.97 -13.68 -17.87
CA LYS A 542 -2.77 -14.41 -18.28
C LYS A 542 -1.91 -13.47 -19.16
N PRO A 543 -0.63 -13.24 -18.84
CA PRO A 543 0.28 -12.64 -19.81
C PRO A 543 0.30 -13.53 -21.07
N ALA A 544 0.38 -12.92 -22.25
CA ALA A 544 0.53 -13.65 -23.50
C ALA A 544 1.82 -14.46 -23.44
N VAL A 545 1.71 -15.75 -23.17
CA VAL A 545 2.81 -16.68 -23.35
C VAL A 545 2.98 -16.84 -24.85
N ASP A 546 4.13 -16.43 -25.38
CA ASP A 546 4.50 -16.67 -26.76
C ASP A 546 4.79 -18.18 -26.91
N ILE A 547 3.87 -18.92 -27.52
CA ILE A 547 3.89 -20.40 -27.59
C ILE A 547 4.92 -20.91 -28.64
N GLN A 548 5.81 -20.07 -29.19
CA GLN A 548 6.73 -20.51 -30.24
C GLN A 548 7.91 -21.37 -29.75
N ASP A 549 8.25 -21.39 -28.46
CA ASP A 549 9.50 -22.04 -28.00
C ASP A 549 9.36 -23.48 -27.45
N THR A 550 8.18 -24.11 -27.51
CA THR A 550 8.01 -25.49 -27.00
C THR A 550 7.93 -26.60 -28.06
N ILE A 551 8.12 -26.31 -29.35
CA ILE A 551 8.07 -27.33 -30.42
C ILE A 551 9.46 -27.70 -30.99
N ASN A 552 10.53 -26.94 -30.71
CA ASN A 552 11.85 -27.17 -31.35
C ASN A 552 12.91 -27.87 -30.49
N THR A 553 12.52 -28.83 -29.65
CA THR A 553 13.49 -29.75 -29.01
C THR A 553 13.11 -31.21 -29.20
N GLN A 554 13.12 -31.66 -30.45
CA GLN A 554 13.49 -33.03 -30.84
C GLN A 554 13.44 -33.14 -32.37
N ILE A 555 14.59 -33.03 -33.04
CA ILE A 555 14.98 -33.83 -34.22
C ILE A 555 16.50 -33.66 -34.43
N THR A 556 17.17 -34.79 -34.44
CA THR A 556 18.61 -35.03 -34.64
C THR A 556 19.08 -34.77 -36.08
N ARG A 557 20.28 -34.17 -36.21
CA ARG A 557 21.17 -33.98 -37.39
C ARG A 557 21.53 -35.32 -38.10
N PRO A 558 22.08 -35.37 -39.36
CA PRO A 558 23.18 -34.54 -39.95
C PRO A 558 23.01 -34.20 -41.47
N THR A 559 23.80 -33.33 -42.14
CA THR A 559 25.25 -33.36 -42.40
C THR A 559 25.72 -32.05 -43.11
N SER A 560 26.99 -31.69 -42.93
CA SER A 560 27.77 -30.49 -43.36
C SER A 560 27.96 -30.33 -44.89
N ILE A 561 28.26 -29.15 -45.49
CA ILE A 561 29.61 -28.51 -45.65
C ILE A 561 29.50 -27.08 -46.32
N ASN A 562 30.33 -26.14 -45.81
CA ASN A 562 31.02 -24.89 -46.32
C ASN A 562 30.66 -24.23 -47.70
N ILE A 563 30.81 -22.91 -47.94
CA ILE A 563 32.07 -22.08 -48.03
C ILE A 563 31.77 -20.54 -48.21
N GLU A 564 32.56 -19.69 -47.51
CA GLU A 564 33.13 -18.30 -47.76
C GLU A 564 32.30 -17.00 -47.98
N LYS A 565 32.49 -15.93 -47.17
CA LYS A 565 33.36 -14.68 -47.28
C LYS A 565 32.91 -13.65 -48.34
N GLN A 566 33.10 -12.32 -48.31
CA GLN A 566 33.53 -11.24 -47.37
C GLN A 566 33.56 -9.90 -48.21
N TYR A 567 32.90 -8.81 -47.74
CA TYR A 567 33.12 -7.33 -47.92
C TYR A 567 33.38 -6.55 -49.27
N LEU A 568 33.01 -5.24 -49.21
CA LEU A 568 33.29 -3.99 -50.01
C LEU A 568 32.27 -3.55 -51.12
N LEU A 569 31.56 -2.39 -51.06
CA LEU A 569 31.91 -0.93 -51.33
C LEU A 569 32.22 -0.67 -52.84
N GLU A 570 31.61 0.22 -53.66
CA GLU A 570 31.14 1.62 -53.54
C GLU A 570 30.31 2.13 -54.77
N PHE A 571 29.46 3.14 -54.52
CA PHE A 571 28.97 4.35 -55.27
C PHE A 571 28.21 4.39 -56.63
N GLU A 572 27.06 5.13 -56.54
CA GLU A 572 26.40 6.10 -57.48
C GLU A 572 25.72 5.57 -58.78
N THR A 573 24.51 5.96 -59.21
CA THR A 573 23.69 7.19 -59.08
C THR A 573 22.18 6.92 -59.22
N GLU A 574 21.39 7.80 -58.59
CA GLU A 574 19.98 8.22 -58.83
C GLU A 574 19.09 7.42 -59.81
N ASN A 575 18.03 6.81 -59.28
CA ASN A 575 16.66 7.00 -59.77
C ASN A 575 15.63 6.54 -58.72
N GLU A 576 14.62 7.38 -58.53
CA GLU A 576 13.55 7.28 -57.55
C GLU A 576 12.78 5.95 -57.62
N SER A 577 12.62 5.28 -56.47
CA SER A 577 11.45 4.43 -56.20
C SER A 577 11.16 4.45 -54.69
N HIS A 578 9.95 4.90 -54.36
CA HIS A 578 9.43 5.01 -52.99
C HIS A 578 9.07 3.62 -52.46
N ASP A 579 9.79 3.14 -51.44
CA ASP A 579 9.29 2.07 -50.58
C ASP A 579 8.50 2.72 -49.43
N ASN A 580 7.17 2.63 -49.51
CA ASN A 580 6.23 3.08 -48.49
C ASN A 580 6.32 2.20 -47.25
N ILE A 581 6.99 2.68 -46.20
CA ILE A 581 6.85 2.14 -44.84
C ILE A 581 5.45 2.54 -44.34
N ILE A 582 4.56 1.56 -44.12
CA ILE A 582 3.24 1.80 -43.54
C ILE A 582 3.42 1.97 -42.03
N GLU A 583 3.29 3.20 -41.53
CA GLU A 583 3.34 3.49 -40.10
C GLU A 583 2.02 3.09 -39.42
N ILE A 584 2.09 2.12 -38.52
CA ILE A 584 0.96 1.62 -37.72
C ILE A 584 1.05 2.18 -36.30
N ILE A 585 -0.08 2.55 -35.69
CA ILE A 585 -0.13 3.04 -34.30
C ILE A 585 0.21 1.94 -33.30
N GLU A 586 1.20 2.20 -32.44
CA GLU A 586 1.65 1.33 -31.34
C GLU A 586 1.61 2.04 -29.98
N ALA A 587 1.76 1.28 -28.90
CA ALA A 587 1.81 1.84 -27.55
C ALA A 587 3.09 2.68 -27.36
N GLY A 588 2.91 3.93 -26.92
CA GLY A 588 3.99 4.93 -26.80
C GLY A 588 3.79 6.10 -27.77
N ASP A 589 3.16 5.86 -28.91
CA ASP A 589 3.00 6.83 -29.98
C ASP A 589 2.06 7.99 -29.60
N LEU A 590 2.34 9.16 -30.16
CA LEU A 590 1.45 10.32 -30.11
C LEU A 590 0.64 10.37 -31.40
N VAL A 591 -0.67 10.18 -31.30
CA VAL A 591 -1.59 10.14 -32.44
C VAL A 591 -2.37 11.44 -32.51
N ARG A 592 -2.41 12.05 -33.70
CA ARG A 592 -3.32 13.15 -34.01
C ARG A 592 -4.49 12.63 -34.85
N TYR A 593 -5.71 12.89 -34.41
CA TYR A 593 -6.93 12.41 -35.06
C TYR A 593 -8.02 13.49 -35.12
N LEU A 594 -8.95 13.33 -36.06
CA LEU A 594 -10.16 14.14 -36.17
C LEU A 594 -11.35 13.40 -35.57
N ASP A 595 -12.16 14.12 -34.80
CA ASP A 595 -13.44 13.65 -34.26
C ASP A 595 -14.57 14.26 -35.09
N SER A 596 -15.46 13.42 -35.64
CA SER A 596 -16.59 13.87 -36.47
C SER A 596 -17.57 14.84 -35.79
N ARG A 597 -17.58 14.93 -34.45
CA ARG A 597 -18.37 15.94 -33.72
C ARG A 597 -17.73 17.33 -33.75
N HIS A 598 -16.43 17.41 -33.97
CA HIS A 598 -15.64 18.64 -34.00
C HIS A 598 -14.64 18.62 -35.18
N PRO A 599 -15.11 18.65 -36.44
CA PRO A 599 -14.27 18.48 -37.63
C PRO A 599 -13.23 19.59 -37.81
N GLU A 600 -13.43 20.74 -37.17
CA GLU A 600 -12.52 21.90 -37.21
C GLU A 600 -11.30 21.75 -36.28
N LYS A 601 -11.26 20.73 -35.41
CA LYS A 601 -10.27 20.59 -34.33
C LYS A 601 -9.53 19.26 -34.39
N ILE A 602 -8.22 19.32 -34.62
CA ILE A 602 -7.33 18.16 -34.51
C ILE A 602 -7.06 17.88 -33.03
N MET A 603 -7.37 16.66 -32.60
CA MET A 603 -7.16 16.18 -31.24
C MET A 603 -5.86 15.36 -31.19
N ASN A 604 -5.12 15.46 -30.10
CA ASN A 604 -3.89 14.72 -29.88
C ASN A 604 -4.05 13.79 -28.67
N VAL A 605 -3.55 12.56 -28.82
CA VAL A 605 -3.56 11.58 -27.73
C VAL A 605 -2.31 10.72 -27.74
N LYS A 606 -1.67 10.57 -26.59
CA LYS A 606 -0.56 9.64 -26.39
C LYS A 606 -1.11 8.29 -25.94
N ILE A 607 -0.77 7.23 -26.65
CA ILE A 607 -1.17 5.87 -26.30
C ILE A 607 -0.24 5.36 -25.19
N SER A 608 -0.78 4.93 -24.06
CA SER A 608 -0.02 4.44 -22.90
C SER A 608 -0.44 3.04 -22.48
N ASN A 609 0.53 2.22 -22.05
CA ASN A 609 0.30 0.90 -21.46
C ASN A 609 -0.08 0.94 -19.97
N ASN A 610 0.08 2.09 -19.30
CA ASN A 610 0.03 2.16 -17.84
C ASN A 610 -0.94 3.22 -17.28
N LEU A 611 -1.30 4.23 -18.07
CA LEU A 611 -2.05 5.40 -17.58
C LEU A 611 -3.22 5.76 -18.52
N ASN A 612 -4.34 6.18 -17.93
CA ASN A 612 -5.46 6.78 -18.66
C ASN A 612 -5.74 8.16 -18.05
N ASN A 613 -5.30 9.23 -18.69
CA ASN A 613 -5.52 10.61 -18.24
C ASN A 613 -5.90 11.52 -19.42
N PHE A 614 -7.19 11.59 -19.71
CA PHE A 614 -7.72 12.39 -20.83
C PHE A 614 -7.47 13.90 -20.68
N GLN A 615 -7.32 14.42 -19.46
CA GLN A 615 -7.07 15.85 -19.24
C GLN A 615 -5.66 16.25 -19.71
N GLU A 616 -4.71 15.32 -19.69
CA GLU A 616 -3.33 15.51 -20.15
C GLU A 616 -3.11 14.93 -21.56
N GLY A 617 -4.18 14.49 -22.24
CA GLY A 617 -4.08 13.91 -23.58
C GLY A 617 -3.43 12.52 -23.59
N ILE A 618 -3.51 11.75 -22.51
CA ILE A 618 -2.99 10.37 -22.43
C ILE A 618 -4.16 9.40 -22.37
N THR A 619 -4.16 8.40 -23.25
CA THR A 619 -5.19 7.35 -23.22
C THR A 619 -4.55 5.98 -23.09
N HIS A 620 -5.16 5.14 -22.27
CA HIS A 620 -4.69 3.78 -22.08
C HIS A 620 -5.04 2.92 -23.31
N VAL A 621 -4.17 1.97 -23.68
CA VAL A 621 -4.39 1.04 -24.81
C VAL A 621 -5.76 0.33 -24.73
N ASN A 622 -6.17 -0.07 -23.52
CA ASN A 622 -7.47 -0.73 -23.27
C ASN A 622 -8.67 0.23 -23.08
N SER A 623 -8.48 1.54 -23.22
CA SER A 623 -9.62 2.47 -23.20
C SER A 623 -10.40 2.38 -24.53
N PRO A 624 -11.68 2.81 -24.59
CA PRO A 624 -12.44 2.79 -25.85
C PRO A 624 -11.73 3.52 -27.00
N LEU A 625 -11.10 4.67 -26.71
CA LEU A 625 -10.33 5.43 -27.70
C LEU A 625 -9.01 4.74 -28.07
N GLY A 626 -8.30 4.16 -27.09
CA GLY A 626 -7.08 3.40 -27.33
C GLY A 626 -7.32 2.17 -28.20
N GLN A 627 -8.34 1.36 -27.87
CA GLN A 627 -8.70 0.17 -28.65
C GLN A 627 -9.14 0.50 -30.07
N ALA A 628 -9.83 1.63 -30.26
CA ALA A 628 -10.23 2.09 -31.58
C ALA A 628 -9.02 2.53 -32.43
N LEU A 629 -8.03 3.19 -31.84
CA LEU A 629 -6.88 3.74 -32.57
C LEU A 629 -5.73 2.75 -32.82
N MET A 630 -5.57 1.74 -31.96
CA MET A 630 -4.48 0.76 -32.08
C MET A 630 -4.55 -0.01 -33.41
N GLY A 631 -3.41 -0.15 -34.08
CA GLY A 631 -3.33 -0.87 -35.35
C GLY A 631 -3.80 -0.10 -36.58
N LEU A 632 -4.26 1.15 -36.44
CA LEU A 632 -4.64 2.00 -37.58
C LEU A 632 -3.42 2.69 -38.18
N THR A 633 -3.54 3.07 -39.45
CA THR A 633 -2.54 3.81 -40.21
C THR A 633 -3.01 5.25 -40.50
N ILE A 634 -2.15 6.10 -41.06
CA ILE A 634 -2.52 7.47 -41.43
C ILE A 634 -3.68 7.43 -42.44
N ASP A 635 -4.69 8.28 -42.22
CA ASP A 635 -5.97 8.36 -42.95
C ASP A 635 -6.98 7.21 -42.75
N ASP A 636 -6.67 6.20 -41.93
CA ASP A 636 -7.68 5.23 -41.52
C ASP A 636 -8.75 5.87 -40.64
N SER A 637 -9.98 5.34 -40.74
CA SER A 637 -11.11 5.79 -39.93
C SER A 637 -11.82 4.64 -39.25
N THR A 638 -12.18 4.83 -37.99
CA THR A 638 -12.90 3.84 -37.18
C THR A 638 -14.06 4.51 -36.45
N THR A 639 -14.93 3.69 -35.87
CA THR A 639 -16.09 4.16 -35.10
C THR A 639 -15.84 3.89 -33.62
N LEU A 640 -15.88 4.95 -32.82
CA LEU A 640 -15.75 4.92 -31.38
C LEU A 640 -17.14 4.95 -30.74
N SER A 641 -17.53 3.85 -30.08
CA SER A 641 -18.78 3.78 -29.33
C SER A 641 -18.64 4.40 -27.94
N LEU A 642 -19.32 5.52 -27.71
CA LEU A 642 -19.39 6.21 -26.42
C LEU A 642 -20.80 6.06 -25.81
N PRO A 643 -20.96 6.20 -24.49
CA PRO A 643 -22.29 6.23 -23.84
C PRO A 643 -23.24 7.30 -24.40
N SER A 644 -22.70 8.33 -25.05
CA SER A 644 -23.43 9.43 -25.70
C SER A 644 -23.76 9.19 -27.18
N GLY A 645 -23.39 8.04 -27.76
CA GLY A 645 -23.55 7.71 -29.17
C GLY A 645 -22.21 7.41 -29.88
N ASP A 646 -22.31 6.83 -31.08
CA ASP A 646 -21.16 6.46 -31.91
C ASP A 646 -20.55 7.68 -32.61
N VAL A 647 -19.22 7.71 -32.66
CA VAL A 647 -18.44 8.84 -33.19
C VAL A 647 -17.39 8.30 -34.15
N LYS A 648 -17.36 8.83 -35.38
CA LYS A 648 -16.30 8.50 -36.33
C LYS A 648 -15.03 9.29 -36.02
N ILE A 649 -13.90 8.59 -35.94
CA ILE A 649 -12.56 9.17 -35.78
C ILE A 649 -11.68 8.83 -36.97
N THR A 650 -10.81 9.75 -37.39
CA THR A 650 -9.88 9.57 -38.52
C THR A 650 -8.47 9.95 -38.10
N VAL A 651 -7.50 9.07 -38.31
CA VAL A 651 -6.08 9.31 -38.00
C VAL A 651 -5.49 10.28 -39.02
N LYS A 652 -4.74 11.28 -38.55
CA LYS A 652 -4.11 12.29 -39.42
C LYS A 652 -2.60 12.31 -39.36
N GLU A 653 -2.03 11.94 -38.22
CA GLU A 653 -0.58 11.90 -38.03
C GLU A 653 -0.25 10.93 -36.91
N ILE A 654 0.82 10.17 -37.09
CA ILE A 654 1.39 9.29 -36.07
C ILE A 654 2.80 9.80 -35.80
N ILE A 655 3.08 10.17 -34.56
CA ILE A 655 4.42 10.59 -34.13
C ILE A 655 4.97 9.46 -33.28
N LYS A 656 5.94 8.72 -33.83
CA LYS A 656 6.60 7.59 -33.16
C LYS A 656 7.35 8.04 -31.89
N SER A 657 7.24 7.23 -30.84
CA SER A 657 7.83 7.50 -29.52
C SER A 657 9.34 7.44 -29.46
#